data_AF-A0A8H9IP99-F1
#
_entry.id   AF-A0A8H9IP99-F1
#
_cell.length_a   1.000
_cell.length_b   1.000
_cell.length_c   1.000
_cell.angle_alpha   90.00
_cell.angle_beta   90.00
_cell.angle_gamma   90.00
#
_symmetry.space_group_name_H-M   'P 1'
#
loop_
_entity.id
_entity.type
_entity.pdbx_description
1 polymer ?
#
loop_
_entity_poly.entity_id
_entity_poly.type
_entity_poly.pdbx_seq_one_letter_code
_entity_poly.pdbx_strand_id
1 'polypeptide(L)'
;MLAALLQWLILLVAALPAWAWSQTTLECPLPPASTQCAPAAALGEHAEPAPDMGLLNPVDFLSGHKYQSDTDLPLSQAWPLLQLQRHWNGQGRNPTPTLGYTGWALSYDLQLRQQGHALFMPDGRQTRLFPPAQAQRSGWLWQGPEGLVLRFNEQGWLIHARVSTQQWLDIERLPESHPHPHSIKTVRNHLGQALEFNWEQGMQVGLQAQAQAQVQHPDRDNSIDKSKGKGNALIIQTPAGTFHLHLEQHDQQVWLASVSRPDGMQRLYHPAPVPWAHRLGGSSLQAPDQPAQPIQKWEYDAQGRVSRLISHAFNQEWSAHYEPGQSEWAIGTERHRFHYRNYQGQSRLQKLESRLCESCPPHSTEWLYDPQGRWLQAGPWRAQRRANGSLSQLQQKQGGWGPLTLDLDTQGRLQRWASKQHGGETRYWNPANKLMRIDYAGQGSLQIDYDQQGRLSRIEHRQGQETERTELDWLGPGALRIHHPYETQWLKLRAGLLQERRLERKHSPERSWTERFEYDEQHRLIQYTLPEGGQIRYRWSSNGRLQSLEWTDRQGRSQTVIQAQEAGYAWGNGLQLRTHATRNGHTVDLMLLQPDGNPVWTQSRRLDEQGKVLEDRHEYPVLQKTHHWLLNYDSQNQLIAFRLGTTEPAQWLAWNPSGALVASSPEPAVPIQRSPTGMATAVGTLKLNYGPNRRLRRVQSADHVLVDYQHDAFGQRIWRQQKQQERAFFFHGQQLMAELDLPALPDQLVSRRYLYAGLTPVGMIIYQADGQGQLYYLHSDLMGAVRLISNQQAQPVWAADLNPLGQANILLKTLEFNLRLPGQYAESATGWHDNLLRTYLPSHGQYLEPDPLGPWPQTQAVGYAQQQALRHIDPTGLLLFAFDGTRQAPITKSNVWKLSQLYQDGAVHYSDGPGNPVTADWDALTAWRAGRILESQWNNFLNRMQEQGPTPTAIPVDLLGFSRGAALARDFSNRILDHTRQGWFVLNDPQRGAIRSCITPRFLGLFDTVAQFGLGGWSNSQYRLGVSEAWSWVAHAVAMHEHRILFPLSGLAQAMNAVEMPFIGAHSQIGGGILPEENSDISDLDKVALAWMHWQATAAGLTLAELSQTDLSVLHPILQDMRSPGLRLSTQGVRRVDYHGHDQDLLYQDSHPALGREVRNTLEKLITRFDDWRLRGDNQVGWVDMDAYDTWLQNHLGWER
;
A
#
# COMPACT_ATOMS: atom_id res chain seq x y z
N MET A 1 0.36 40.79 51.68
CA MET A 1 1.19 39.62 51.34
C MET A 1 0.27 38.43 51.18
N LEU A 2 0.34 37.58 50.16
CA LEU A 2 0.88 37.70 48.79
C LEU A 2 0.08 36.62 48.03
N ALA A 3 -0.89 36.92 47.17
CA ALA A 3 -0.81 37.63 45.88
C ALA A 3 -0.01 36.83 44.83
N ALA A 4 -0.68 36.50 43.70
CA ALA A 4 -0.17 35.80 42.51
C ALA A 4 0.32 34.34 42.74
N LEU A 5 -0.33 33.29 42.21
CA LEU A 5 -1.59 33.24 41.45
C LEU A 5 -2.63 32.31 42.08
N LEU A 6 -3.86 32.77 41.90
CA LEU A 6 -5.02 32.05 41.38
C LEU A 6 -4.83 30.52 41.14
N GLN A 7 -5.67 29.61 41.67
CA GLN A 7 -7.15 29.57 41.55
C GLN A 7 -7.57 29.37 40.07
N TRP A 8 -8.63 28.58 39.83
CA TRP A 8 -9.13 28.20 38.50
C TRP A 8 -8.18 27.21 37.77
N LEU A 9 -8.60 25.99 37.41
CA LEU A 9 -9.93 25.39 37.35
C LEU A 9 -9.96 23.89 37.73
N ILE A 10 -11.11 23.47 38.29
CA ILE A 10 -11.78 22.15 38.16
C ILE A 10 -11.05 20.93 38.80
N LEU A 11 -11.63 20.07 39.67
CA LEU A 11 -13.00 19.59 40.02
C LEU A 11 -13.47 18.27 39.33
N LEU A 12 -14.04 17.39 40.15
CA LEU A 12 -15.22 16.50 39.90
C LEU A 12 -15.14 15.22 39.00
N VAL A 13 -15.80 14.17 39.53
CA VAL A 13 -16.41 12.94 38.90
C VAL A 13 -15.55 11.63 38.89
N ALA A 14 -16.20 10.45 38.80
CA ALA A 14 -15.70 9.04 38.82
C ALA A 14 -15.62 8.34 40.22
N ALA A 15 -15.76 7.01 40.39
CA ALA A 15 -16.35 5.94 39.54
C ALA A 15 -16.65 4.59 40.31
N LEU A 16 -17.43 3.72 39.64
CA LEU A 16 -17.56 2.24 39.70
C LEU A 16 -17.46 1.76 38.21
N PRO A 17 -17.33 0.48 37.83
CA PRO A 17 -17.01 -0.76 38.55
C PRO A 17 -15.94 -1.60 37.77
N ALA A 18 -16.13 -2.92 37.76
CA ALA A 18 -15.43 -3.94 36.97
C ALA A 18 -15.65 -3.87 35.44
N TRP A 19 -14.81 -4.62 34.72
CA TRP A 19 -14.93 -5.08 33.32
C TRP A 19 -14.74 -3.98 32.24
N ALA A 20 -13.88 -4.16 31.24
CA ALA A 20 -13.06 -5.33 30.87
C ALA A 20 -11.86 -4.90 29.99
N TRP A 21 -11.30 -5.82 29.19
CA TRP A 21 -11.22 -5.47 27.76
C TRP A 21 -12.67 -5.23 27.35
N SER A 22 -13.13 -3.98 27.52
CA SER A 22 -14.14 -3.55 26.59
C SER A 22 -13.50 -3.76 25.23
N GLN A 23 -14.34 -4.19 24.30
CA GLN A 23 -14.28 -3.63 22.98
C GLN A 23 -13.74 -2.18 23.08
N THR A 24 -12.51 -1.96 22.60
CA THR A 24 -12.40 -1.46 21.24
C THR A 24 -12.74 -2.64 20.31
N THR A 25 -13.97 -2.84 19.84
CA THR A 25 -14.81 -1.83 19.16
C THR A 25 -13.91 -0.90 18.39
N LEU A 26 -13.93 -1.08 17.09
CA LEU A 26 -13.47 -0.06 16.18
C LEU A 26 -14.49 1.08 16.37
N GLU A 27 -14.29 1.91 17.41
CA GLU A 27 -15.15 3.00 17.92
C GLU A 27 -14.32 4.05 18.69
N CYS A 28 -13.20 4.45 18.10
CA CYS A 28 -12.77 5.85 18.02
C CYS A 28 -13.27 6.87 19.09
N PRO A 29 -12.50 7.13 20.17
CA PRO A 29 -12.82 8.15 21.18
C PRO A 29 -12.55 9.59 20.68
N LEU A 30 -13.20 10.61 21.28
CA LEU A 30 -13.12 12.00 20.79
C LEU A 30 -11.71 12.64 20.96
N PRO A 31 -11.21 13.40 19.96
CA PRO A 31 -9.79 13.83 19.84
C PRO A 31 -9.39 14.99 20.78
N PRO A 32 -8.08 15.23 21.08
CA PRO A 32 -6.84 14.83 20.36
C PRO A 32 -5.86 13.97 21.23
N ALA A 33 -4.59 13.63 20.89
CA ALA A 33 -3.56 14.23 20.01
C ALA A 33 -2.52 13.21 19.43
N SER A 34 -1.36 13.71 18.92
CA SER A 34 -0.14 12.98 18.46
C SER A 34 -0.20 12.17 17.13
N THR A 35 0.92 11.68 16.55
CA THR A 35 1.94 12.40 15.73
C THR A 35 2.77 11.42 14.83
N GLN A 36 3.89 11.87 14.22
CA GLN A 36 4.94 11.03 13.59
C GLN A 36 6.00 10.58 14.66
N CYS A 37 6.97 9.68 14.46
CA CYS A 37 7.61 9.10 13.25
C CYS A 37 8.00 7.60 13.44
N ALA A 38 8.82 6.99 12.56
CA ALA A 38 9.30 5.57 12.52
C ALA A 38 10.56 5.45 11.59
N PRO A 39 10.96 4.35 10.85
CA PRO A 39 10.59 2.89 10.74
C PRO A 39 11.80 1.88 10.49
N ALA A 40 11.68 0.72 9.76
CA ALA A 40 12.75 -0.31 9.45
C ALA A 40 12.49 -1.27 8.20
N ALA A 41 13.50 -1.78 7.42
CA ALA A 41 13.41 -2.36 6.03
C ALA A 41 14.33 -3.52 5.39
N ALA A 42 13.94 -4.83 5.44
CA ALA A 42 14.20 -6.05 4.56
C ALA A 42 15.49 -6.43 3.72
N LEU A 43 15.63 -7.56 2.94
CA LEU A 43 14.63 -8.65 2.54
C LEU A 43 14.88 -10.23 2.18
N GLY A 44 15.91 -10.86 1.51
CA GLY A 44 15.81 -12.23 0.79
C GLY A 44 16.72 -12.67 -0.47
N GLU A 45 16.61 -13.92 -1.04
CA GLU A 45 17.15 -14.54 -2.34
C GLU A 45 16.42 -15.90 -2.76
N HIS A 46 16.54 -16.41 -4.01
CA HIS A 46 15.64 -17.31 -4.82
C HIS A 46 15.23 -18.78 -4.40
N ALA A 47 13.97 -19.13 -4.03
CA ALA A 47 13.52 -20.55 -4.21
C ALA A 47 12.01 -20.84 -4.46
N GLU A 48 11.65 -21.94 -5.15
CA GLU A 48 10.24 -22.36 -5.41
C GLU A 48 9.47 -22.69 -4.09
N PRO A 49 8.24 -22.20 -3.85
CA PRO A 49 7.70 -21.94 -2.51
C PRO A 49 7.23 -23.18 -1.79
N ALA A 50 6.99 -23.09 -0.48
CA ALA A 50 5.79 -23.71 0.08
C ALA A 50 4.62 -22.70 0.01
N PRO A 51 3.37 -23.15 -0.21
CA PRO A 51 2.24 -22.34 0.18
C PRO A 51 2.20 -22.33 1.72
N ASP A 52 2.68 -21.25 2.34
CA ASP A 52 2.48 -21.04 3.78
C ASP A 52 0.99 -20.76 4.06
N MET A 53 0.45 -21.45 5.05
CA MET A 53 -0.98 -21.52 5.30
C MET A 53 -1.23 -21.63 6.81
N GLY A 54 -1.70 -20.54 7.44
CA GLY A 54 -2.07 -20.55 8.85
C GLY A 54 -2.68 -19.23 9.33
N LEU A 55 -3.67 -19.30 10.22
CA LEU A 55 -4.29 -18.13 10.85
C LEU A 55 -3.91 -17.94 12.32
N LEU A 56 -4.22 -16.73 12.83
CA LEU A 56 -4.29 -16.37 14.25
C LEU A 56 -3.02 -16.67 15.07
N ASN A 57 -1.87 -16.52 14.41
CA ASN A 57 -0.52 -16.37 14.95
C ASN A 57 -0.03 -17.50 15.88
N PRO A 58 0.60 -18.55 15.34
CA PRO A 58 0.17 -19.22 14.12
C PRO A 58 -0.16 -20.69 14.43
N VAL A 59 -1.06 -21.25 13.62
CA VAL A 59 -1.27 -22.70 13.51
C VAL A 59 -1.16 -23.08 12.05
N ASP A 60 -0.20 -23.95 11.74
CA ASP A 60 0.03 -24.50 10.40
C ASP A 60 -1.18 -25.35 9.95
N PHE A 61 -1.75 -25.02 8.79
CA PHE A 61 -2.93 -25.68 8.24
C PHE A 61 -2.67 -27.07 7.64
N LEU A 62 -1.40 -27.43 7.38
CA LEU A 62 -0.96 -28.76 6.97
C LEU A 62 -0.53 -29.62 8.17
N SER A 63 0.16 -29.05 9.17
CA SER A 63 0.79 -29.81 10.27
C SER A 63 0.32 -29.50 11.70
N GLY A 64 -0.25 -28.32 11.96
CA GLY A 64 -0.89 -27.97 13.25
C GLY A 64 0.02 -27.53 14.40
N HIS A 65 1.29 -27.19 14.16
CA HIS A 65 2.21 -26.73 15.22
C HIS A 65 1.98 -25.25 15.63
N LYS A 66 2.49 -24.81 16.79
CA LYS A 66 2.28 -23.48 17.40
C LYS A 66 3.58 -22.79 17.85
N TYR A 67 3.65 -21.48 17.65
CA TYR A 67 4.77 -20.56 17.92
C TYR A 67 4.27 -19.23 18.56
N GLN A 68 5.13 -18.42 19.20
CA GLN A 68 4.80 -17.10 19.77
C GLN A 68 6.05 -16.19 19.85
N SER A 69 5.88 -14.87 19.68
CA SER A 69 6.91 -13.86 19.99
C SER A 69 6.26 -12.57 20.51
N ASP A 70 6.93 -11.87 21.44
CA ASP A 70 6.45 -10.65 22.09
C ASP A 70 7.60 -9.62 22.29
N THR A 71 7.35 -8.34 21.99
CA THR A 71 8.32 -7.23 22.13
C THR A 71 7.93 -6.30 23.29
N ASP A 72 8.91 -5.96 24.14
CA ASP A 72 8.75 -5.13 25.34
C ASP A 72 9.48 -3.79 25.29
N LEU A 73 10.67 -3.72 24.67
CA LEU A 73 11.34 -2.48 24.30
C LEU A 73 11.69 -2.51 22.80
N PRO A 74 11.27 -1.53 22.00
CA PRO A 74 11.61 -1.45 20.58
C PRO A 74 13.03 -0.91 20.35
N LEU A 75 13.53 -1.10 19.14
CA LEU A 75 14.59 -0.28 18.59
C LEU A 75 14.07 1.16 18.39
N SER A 76 14.87 2.17 18.76
CA SER A 76 14.53 3.58 18.60
C SER A 76 15.77 4.43 18.37
N GLN A 77 15.60 5.55 17.65
CA GLN A 77 16.61 6.60 17.46
C GLN A 77 17.13 7.17 18.79
N ALA A 78 16.34 7.10 19.87
CA ALA A 78 16.73 7.56 21.21
C ALA A 78 17.64 6.56 21.97
N TRP A 79 17.70 5.30 21.54
CA TRP A 79 18.54 4.24 22.12
C TRP A 79 18.96 3.22 21.05
N PRO A 80 19.69 3.64 20.00
CA PRO A 80 19.90 2.82 18.82
C PRO A 80 20.58 1.50 19.16
N LEU A 81 20.11 0.42 18.52
CA LEU A 81 20.55 -0.98 18.69
C LEU A 81 20.15 -1.68 20.01
N LEU A 82 19.45 -0.99 20.91
CA LEU A 82 18.96 -1.58 22.16
C LEU A 82 17.48 -1.98 22.03
N GLN A 83 17.18 -3.27 22.22
CA GLN A 83 15.85 -3.86 22.07
C GLN A 83 15.61 -4.92 23.16
N LEU A 84 14.36 -5.13 23.57
CA LEU A 84 13.97 -6.23 24.45
C LEU A 84 12.78 -6.96 23.80
N GLN A 85 13.05 -8.12 23.19
CA GLN A 85 12.06 -8.99 22.54
C GLN A 85 12.32 -10.45 22.91
N ARG A 86 11.24 -11.23 23.02
CA ARG A 86 11.20 -12.61 23.55
C ARG A 86 10.46 -13.54 22.60
N HIS A 87 10.92 -14.78 22.46
CA HIS A 87 10.36 -15.79 21.55
C HIS A 87 10.10 -17.13 22.26
N TRP A 88 9.06 -17.86 21.84
CA TRP A 88 8.68 -19.19 22.36
C TRP A 88 8.25 -20.12 21.20
N ASN A 89 8.73 -21.37 21.19
CA ASN A 89 8.42 -22.35 20.12
C ASN A 89 8.10 -23.75 20.68
N GLY A 90 6.93 -24.30 20.31
CA GLY A 90 6.44 -25.61 20.75
C GLY A 90 7.10 -26.85 20.11
N GLN A 91 8.01 -26.67 19.15
CA GLN A 91 8.80 -27.76 18.54
C GLN A 91 10.10 -28.08 19.29
N GLY A 92 10.53 -27.24 20.25
CA GLY A 92 11.70 -27.52 21.11
C GLY A 92 13.07 -27.47 20.41
N ARG A 93 13.21 -26.72 19.32
CA ARG A 93 14.44 -26.65 18.49
C ARG A 93 15.42 -25.51 18.84
N ASN A 94 15.06 -24.68 19.81
CA ASN A 94 15.75 -23.42 20.14
C ASN A 94 17.21 -23.58 20.61
N PRO A 95 18.03 -22.51 20.56
CA PRO A 95 19.19 -22.37 21.43
C PRO A 95 18.77 -22.44 22.91
N THR A 96 19.72 -22.77 23.80
CA THR A 96 19.41 -22.96 25.24
C THR A 96 18.79 -21.69 25.82
N PRO A 97 17.55 -21.72 26.33
CA PRO A 97 16.85 -20.50 26.74
C PRO A 97 17.57 -19.82 27.92
N THR A 98 17.77 -18.50 27.84
CA THR A 98 18.39 -17.72 28.92
C THR A 98 17.37 -17.10 29.88
N LEU A 99 16.10 -16.98 29.46
CA LEU A 99 14.96 -16.54 30.29
C LEU A 99 14.22 -17.74 30.90
N GLY A 100 14.91 -18.49 31.76
CA GLY A 100 14.37 -19.71 32.37
C GLY A 100 14.45 -20.93 31.44
N TYR A 101 13.77 -22.02 31.79
CA TYR A 101 13.92 -23.32 31.13
C TYR A 101 12.76 -23.70 30.20
N THR A 102 11.61 -23.01 30.22
CA THR A 102 10.44 -23.32 29.38
C THR A 102 10.48 -22.68 27.98
N GLY A 103 11.66 -22.60 27.37
CA GLY A 103 11.82 -22.24 25.94
C GLY A 103 11.68 -20.77 25.57
N TRP A 104 11.58 -19.84 26.53
CA TRP A 104 11.66 -18.40 26.25
C TRP A 104 13.13 -17.97 26.02
N ALA A 105 13.42 -17.36 24.88
CA ALA A 105 14.74 -16.84 24.52
C ALA A 105 14.66 -15.37 24.05
N LEU A 106 15.72 -14.59 24.30
CA LEU A 106 15.84 -13.20 23.86
C LEU A 106 16.31 -13.14 22.40
N SER A 107 15.97 -12.09 21.65
CA SER A 107 16.51 -11.87 20.29
C SER A 107 18.04 -11.78 20.22
N TYR A 108 18.70 -11.53 21.36
CA TYR A 108 20.15 -11.57 21.51
C TYR A 108 20.74 -12.98 21.72
N ASP A 109 19.94 -14.02 21.94
CA ASP A 109 20.38 -15.41 22.20
C ASP A 109 20.70 -16.20 20.92
N LEU A 110 21.31 -15.49 19.98
CA LEU A 110 21.88 -16.01 18.74
C LEU A 110 23.06 -16.94 19.05
N GLN A 111 22.90 -18.24 18.75
CA GLN A 111 23.94 -19.25 18.99
C GLN A 111 24.47 -19.86 17.69
N LEU A 112 25.78 -19.74 17.48
CA LEU A 112 26.53 -20.38 16.41
C LEU A 112 26.78 -21.87 16.73
N ARG A 113 26.43 -22.76 15.81
CA ARG A 113 26.56 -24.22 15.87
C ARG A 113 27.15 -24.76 14.56
N GLN A 114 27.20 -26.10 14.43
CA GLN A 114 27.69 -26.83 13.24
C GLN A 114 29.03 -26.30 12.71
N GLN A 115 30.04 -26.15 13.58
CA GLN A 115 31.39 -25.65 13.24
C GLN A 115 31.40 -24.30 12.49
N GLY A 116 30.44 -23.42 12.77
CA GLY A 116 30.33 -22.13 12.11
C GLY A 116 29.56 -22.16 10.78
N HIS A 117 28.99 -23.31 10.40
CA HIS A 117 28.07 -23.40 9.26
C HIS A 117 26.64 -23.01 9.62
N ALA A 118 26.16 -23.21 10.85
CA ALA A 118 24.75 -22.95 11.18
C ALA A 118 24.61 -22.12 12.47
N LEU A 119 24.13 -20.89 12.33
CA LEU A 119 23.50 -20.15 13.43
C LEU A 119 22.17 -20.85 13.83
N PHE A 120 21.58 -20.52 14.98
CA PHE A 120 20.25 -20.95 15.42
C PHE A 120 19.53 -19.76 16.06
N MET A 121 18.26 -19.53 15.70
CA MET A 121 17.49 -18.40 16.22
C MET A 121 16.59 -18.74 17.44
N PRO A 122 16.29 -17.75 18.31
CA PRO A 122 15.36 -17.84 19.46
C PRO A 122 13.95 -18.34 19.14
N ASP A 123 13.56 -18.31 17.88
CA ASP A 123 12.25 -18.69 17.35
C ASP A 123 12.24 -20.09 16.72
N GLY A 124 13.37 -20.81 16.75
CA GLY A 124 13.49 -22.21 16.33
C GLY A 124 13.84 -22.43 14.86
N ARG A 125 14.05 -21.34 14.12
CA ARG A 125 14.41 -21.30 12.70
C ARG A 125 15.94 -21.47 12.56
N GLN A 126 16.46 -22.00 11.43
CA GLN A 126 17.86 -22.42 11.25
C GLN A 126 18.50 -21.95 9.93
N THR A 127 19.84 -21.81 9.86
CA THR A 127 20.57 -21.44 8.63
C THR A 127 21.75 -22.33 8.23
N ARG A 128 22.29 -22.03 7.03
CA ARG A 128 23.63 -22.29 6.54
C ARG A 128 24.29 -20.94 6.18
N LEU A 129 25.38 -20.64 6.84
CA LEU A 129 26.20 -19.43 6.67
C LEU A 129 27.21 -19.66 5.54
N PHE A 130 27.26 -18.82 4.50
CA PHE A 130 28.18 -19.05 3.36
C PHE A 130 28.84 -17.74 2.83
N PRO A 131 30.18 -17.56 3.00
CA PRO A 131 31.25 -18.98 3.71
C PRO A 131 30.84 -19.20 5.21
N PRO A 132 31.36 -20.21 5.91
CA PRO A 132 31.17 -20.34 7.36
C PRO A 132 31.76 -19.15 8.16
N ALA A 133 31.50 -19.14 9.47
CA ALA A 133 32.24 -18.32 10.43
C ALA A 133 33.68 -18.82 10.58
N GLN A 134 34.62 -17.88 10.77
CA GLN A 134 36.05 -18.17 10.90
C GLN A 134 36.43 -18.21 12.38
N ALA A 135 37.14 -19.25 12.80
CA ALA A 135 37.68 -19.33 14.15
C ALA A 135 38.72 -18.22 14.42
N GLN A 136 38.81 -17.78 15.67
CA GLN A 136 39.76 -16.79 16.18
C GLN A 136 40.43 -17.33 17.46
N ARG A 137 41.44 -16.62 17.98
CA ARG A 137 42.12 -16.95 19.25
C ARG A 137 41.26 -16.81 20.52
N SER A 138 39.99 -16.39 20.41
CA SER A 138 39.09 -16.10 21.53
C SER A 138 37.61 -16.15 21.09
N GLY A 139 37.25 -17.19 20.35
CA GLY A 139 35.89 -17.40 19.81
C GLY A 139 35.82 -17.38 18.29
N TRP A 140 34.71 -16.90 17.73
CA TRP A 140 34.43 -16.93 16.29
C TRP A 140 34.19 -15.52 15.74
N LEU A 141 34.66 -15.29 14.51
CA LEU A 141 34.45 -14.09 13.73
C LEU A 141 33.69 -14.46 12.46
N TRP A 142 32.50 -13.93 12.31
CA TRP A 142 31.82 -13.94 11.02
C TRP A 142 32.14 -12.60 10.31
N GLN A 143 32.01 -12.59 8.98
CA GLN A 143 32.40 -11.45 8.14
C GLN A 143 31.73 -11.59 6.78
N GLY A 144 31.06 -10.54 6.34
CA GLY A 144 30.12 -10.49 5.23
C GLY A 144 29.98 -9.11 4.56
N PRO A 145 28.93 -8.89 3.76
CA PRO A 145 29.06 -7.48 2.45
C PRO A 145 28.56 -6.17 3.19
N GLU A 146 28.99 -4.89 3.04
CA GLU A 146 28.34 -3.68 3.70
C GLU A 146 28.60 -2.92 5.11
N GLY A 147 29.59 -3.11 6.04
CA GLY A 147 29.59 -2.52 7.44
C GLY A 147 29.84 -3.44 8.69
N LEU A 148 28.77 -4.08 9.21
CA LEU A 148 28.60 -5.08 10.32
C LEU A 148 29.78 -6.09 10.57
N VAL A 149 29.99 -6.55 11.82
CA VAL A 149 30.90 -7.64 12.26
C VAL A 149 30.45 -8.25 13.63
N LEU A 150 30.18 -9.56 13.69
CA LEU A 150 29.66 -10.39 14.77
C LEU A 150 30.84 -11.18 15.29
N ARG A 151 31.01 -11.08 16.60
CA ARG A 151 31.99 -11.88 17.33
C ARG A 151 31.22 -12.72 18.33
N PHE A 152 31.44 -14.02 18.26
CA PHE A 152 30.91 -14.99 19.20
C PHE A 152 32.02 -15.41 20.15
N ASN A 153 31.68 -15.77 21.39
CA ASN A 153 32.63 -16.40 22.30
C ASN A 153 32.95 -17.85 21.85
N GLU A 154 33.80 -18.54 22.61
CA GLU A 154 34.25 -19.90 22.31
C GLU A 154 33.09 -20.91 22.32
N GLN A 155 32.07 -20.65 23.15
CA GLN A 155 30.81 -21.40 23.27
C GLN A 155 29.77 -21.04 22.18
N GLY A 156 30.12 -20.18 21.21
CA GLY A 156 29.27 -19.81 20.08
C GLY A 156 28.17 -18.78 20.37
N TRP A 157 28.17 -18.10 21.52
CA TRP A 157 27.22 -17.05 21.86
C TRP A 157 27.68 -15.68 21.35
N LEU A 158 26.77 -14.88 20.79
CA LEU A 158 27.07 -13.51 20.36
C LEU A 158 27.52 -12.62 21.54
N ILE A 159 28.67 -11.96 21.39
CA ILE A 159 29.28 -11.04 22.39
C ILE A 159 29.55 -9.63 21.85
N HIS A 160 29.56 -9.43 20.53
CA HIS A 160 29.70 -8.11 19.91
C HIS A 160 29.08 -8.16 18.52
N ALA A 161 28.34 -7.11 18.15
CA ALA A 161 27.96 -6.84 16.78
C ALA A 161 28.35 -5.39 16.46
N ARG A 162 29.49 -5.19 15.81
CA ARG A 162 29.68 -3.96 15.03
C ARG A 162 28.63 -3.97 13.95
N VAL A 163 28.07 -2.80 13.66
CA VAL A 163 26.99 -2.64 12.69
C VAL A 163 27.44 -1.70 11.56
N SER A 164 28.22 -0.66 11.87
CA SER A 164 28.92 0.17 10.88
C SER A 164 30.30 0.63 11.37
N THR A 165 30.94 1.52 10.62
CA THR A 165 32.14 2.25 11.08
C THR A 165 31.85 3.29 12.18
N GLN A 166 30.57 3.65 12.39
CA GLN A 166 30.11 4.61 13.41
C GLN A 166 29.26 3.94 14.51
N GLN A 167 28.71 2.75 14.25
CA GLN A 167 27.72 2.09 15.11
C GLN A 167 28.15 0.66 15.47
N TRP A 168 27.99 0.28 16.74
CA TRP A 168 28.17 -1.09 17.24
C TRP A 168 27.36 -1.30 18.52
N LEU A 169 27.23 -2.58 18.91
CA LEU A 169 26.77 -3.00 20.23
C LEU A 169 27.70 -4.08 20.80
N ASP A 170 27.92 -4.01 22.11
CA ASP A 170 28.72 -4.95 22.90
C ASP A 170 27.80 -5.71 23.87
N ILE A 171 27.87 -7.04 23.90
CA ILE A 171 27.06 -7.90 24.77
C ILE A 171 27.98 -8.56 25.81
N GLU A 172 27.92 -8.05 27.04
CA GLU A 172 28.54 -8.68 28.20
C GLU A 172 27.64 -9.83 28.69
N ARG A 173 28.18 -11.05 28.72
CA ARG A 173 27.50 -12.25 29.23
C ARG A 173 28.11 -12.71 30.55
N LEU A 174 27.28 -13.37 31.36
CA LEU A 174 27.65 -13.90 32.66
C LEU A 174 28.59 -15.13 32.50
N PRO A 175 29.64 -15.25 33.32
CA PRO A 175 30.63 -16.32 33.21
C PRO A 175 30.04 -17.68 33.63
N GLU A 176 30.74 -18.77 33.29
CA GLU A 176 30.35 -20.15 33.67
C GLU A 176 30.30 -20.37 35.20
N SER A 177 30.95 -19.51 35.98
CA SER A 177 30.89 -19.51 37.45
C SER A 177 29.67 -18.78 38.04
N HIS A 178 28.80 -18.20 37.20
CA HIS A 178 27.57 -17.53 37.63
C HIS A 178 26.37 -18.50 37.58
N PRO A 179 25.39 -18.43 38.50
CA PRO A 179 24.23 -19.33 38.51
C PRO A 179 23.36 -19.28 37.24
N HIS A 180 23.42 -18.17 36.51
CA HIS A 180 22.92 -18.05 35.14
C HIS A 180 24.12 -17.89 34.19
N PRO A 181 24.74 -18.98 33.73
CA PRO A 181 25.89 -18.92 32.84
C PRO A 181 25.45 -18.56 31.41
N HIS A 182 26.25 -17.75 30.72
CA HIS A 182 25.99 -17.23 29.36
C HIS A 182 24.74 -16.35 29.17
N SER A 183 23.86 -16.26 30.17
CA SER A 183 22.81 -15.22 30.22
C SER A 183 23.41 -13.82 30.14
N ILE A 184 22.65 -12.88 29.61
CA ILE A 184 23.12 -11.51 29.35
C ILE A 184 23.20 -10.72 30.65
N LYS A 185 24.32 -10.02 30.86
CA LYS A 185 24.53 -9.07 31.96
C LYS A 185 24.26 -7.64 31.49
N THR A 186 24.81 -7.29 30.33
CA THR A 186 24.80 -5.92 29.82
C THR A 186 24.78 -5.93 28.30
N VAL A 187 23.94 -5.11 27.66
CA VAL A 187 24.05 -4.79 26.22
C VAL A 187 24.29 -3.29 26.11
N ARG A 188 25.44 -2.86 25.57
CA ARG A 188 25.81 -1.45 25.46
C ARG A 188 25.98 -1.04 24.00
N ASN A 189 25.46 0.12 23.61
CA ASN A 189 25.63 0.64 22.26
C ASN A 189 26.85 1.59 22.15
N HIS A 190 27.21 1.94 20.92
CA HIS A 190 28.26 2.91 20.58
C HIS A 190 28.12 4.31 21.21
N LEU A 191 26.93 4.70 21.67
CA LEU A 191 26.69 5.95 22.41
C LEU A 191 26.89 5.80 23.92
N GLY A 192 27.27 4.61 24.39
CA GLY A 192 27.48 4.28 25.80
C GLY A 192 26.21 3.92 26.59
N GLN A 193 25.03 4.06 25.98
CA GLN A 193 23.74 3.66 26.57
C GLN A 193 23.65 2.14 26.69
N ALA A 194 22.92 1.63 27.68
CA ALA A 194 22.82 0.18 27.89
C ALA A 194 21.44 -0.32 28.33
N LEU A 195 21.23 -1.62 28.08
CA LEU A 195 20.31 -2.49 28.80
C LEU A 195 21.11 -3.21 29.90
N GLU A 196 20.75 -3.02 31.16
CA GLU A 196 21.48 -3.59 32.30
C GLU A 196 20.58 -4.61 33.03
N PHE A 197 20.97 -5.89 32.96
CA PHE A 197 20.19 -7.04 33.39
C PHE A 197 20.60 -7.42 34.82
N ASN A 198 19.82 -6.95 35.80
CA ASN A 198 20.07 -7.21 37.21
C ASN A 198 19.38 -8.52 37.62
N TRP A 199 20.15 -9.60 37.55
CA TRP A 199 19.80 -10.90 38.11
C TRP A 199 19.99 -10.85 39.62
N GLU A 200 18.90 -10.86 40.40
CA GLU A 200 19.00 -10.83 41.86
C GLU A 200 19.73 -12.07 42.43
N GLN A 201 20.52 -11.88 43.49
CA GLN A 201 21.24 -12.95 44.19
C GLN A 201 20.30 -13.80 45.07
N GLY A 202 19.35 -14.49 44.42
CA GLY A 202 18.44 -15.48 45.03
C GLY A 202 18.51 -16.85 44.34
N MET A 203 18.72 -16.89 43.03
CA MET A 203 18.76 -18.14 42.25
C MET A 203 20.12 -18.86 42.37
N GLN A 204 20.37 -19.52 43.50
CA GLN A 204 21.38 -20.59 43.55
C GLN A 204 20.88 -21.81 42.78
N VAL A 205 21.35 -21.98 41.55
CA VAL A 205 21.15 -23.22 40.76
C VAL A 205 22.02 -24.33 41.33
N GLY A 206 21.54 -24.95 42.41
CA GLY A 206 22.23 -26.00 43.16
C GLY A 206 22.28 -27.34 42.43
N LEU A 207 23.20 -27.47 41.46
CA LEU A 207 23.50 -28.73 40.76
C LEU A 207 24.23 -29.79 41.63
N GLN A 208 23.77 -30.02 42.86
CA GLN A 208 24.26 -31.09 43.74
C GLN A 208 23.32 -31.41 44.92
N ALA A 209 22.16 -32.05 44.65
CA ALA A 209 21.27 -32.54 45.72
C ALA A 209 20.33 -33.71 45.34
N GLN A 210 20.74 -34.66 44.48
CA GLN A 210 20.02 -35.95 44.39
C GLN A 210 20.57 -36.95 45.43
N ALA A 211 20.13 -36.80 46.67
CA ALA A 211 20.30 -37.79 47.72
C ALA A 211 19.10 -37.79 48.69
N GLN A 212 18.30 -38.86 48.62
CA GLN A 212 17.41 -39.35 49.69
C GLN A 212 16.31 -38.40 50.23
N ALA A 213 15.10 -38.55 49.69
CA ALA A 213 13.86 -38.43 50.45
C ALA A 213 12.82 -39.44 49.92
N GLN A 214 12.20 -40.22 50.81
CA GLN A 214 11.12 -41.16 50.46
C GLN A 214 9.77 -40.63 50.96
N VAL A 215 8.73 -40.93 50.18
CA VAL A 215 7.36 -41.31 50.62
C VAL A 215 6.77 -40.59 51.86
N GLN A 216 5.70 -39.80 51.66
CA GLN A 216 4.43 -40.02 52.38
C GLN A 216 3.22 -39.34 51.69
N HIS A 217 2.02 -39.61 52.24
CA HIS A 217 0.70 -39.34 51.65
C HIS A 217 0.08 -37.99 52.12
N PRO A 218 -1.00 -37.51 51.47
CA PRO A 218 -1.50 -36.13 51.64
C PRO A 218 -2.57 -35.97 52.73
N ASP A 219 -2.74 -34.75 53.26
CA ASP A 219 -4.07 -34.14 53.48
C ASP A 219 -4.01 -32.60 53.73
N ARG A 220 -5.15 -31.94 53.52
CA ARG A 220 -5.64 -30.65 54.11
C ARG A 220 -5.01 -29.26 53.85
N ASP A 221 -5.80 -28.49 53.10
CA ASP A 221 -6.57 -27.30 53.58
C ASP A 221 -5.88 -25.92 53.70
N ASN A 222 -6.72 -24.88 53.83
CA ASN A 222 -6.45 -23.50 53.49
C ASN A 222 -5.76 -22.69 54.60
N SER A 223 -4.69 -21.98 54.25
CA SER A 223 -4.35 -20.69 54.86
C SER A 223 -3.73 -19.75 53.83
N ILE A 224 -4.30 -18.55 53.65
CA ILE A 224 -3.71 -17.49 52.83
C ILE A 224 -2.55 -16.87 53.62
N ASP A 225 -1.36 -17.49 53.54
CA ASP A 225 -0.17 -16.92 54.13
C ASP A 225 0.27 -15.67 53.34
N LYS A 226 0.54 -14.58 54.07
CA LYS A 226 1.06 -13.32 53.52
C LYS A 226 2.58 -13.26 53.53
N SER A 227 3.25 -14.42 53.66
CA SER A 227 4.62 -14.61 53.21
C SER A 227 4.73 -14.33 51.70
N LYS A 228 4.88 -13.04 51.33
CA LYS A 228 5.42 -12.68 50.03
C LYS A 228 6.81 -13.31 49.94
N GLY A 229 6.90 -14.44 49.24
CA GLY A 229 8.18 -15.00 48.84
C GLY A 229 8.98 -13.91 48.13
N LYS A 230 10.30 -13.89 48.35
CA LYS A 230 11.21 -13.03 47.59
C LYS A 230 11.26 -13.56 46.16
N GLY A 231 10.26 -13.19 45.37
CA GLY A 231 10.03 -13.73 44.05
C GLY A 231 11.19 -13.36 43.14
N ASN A 232 11.77 -14.37 42.48
CA ASN A 232 12.91 -14.21 41.59
C ASN A 232 12.56 -13.23 40.46
N ALA A 233 13.00 -11.99 40.60
CA ALA A 233 12.75 -10.91 39.66
C ALA A 233 14.02 -10.67 38.84
N LEU A 234 13.89 -10.75 37.51
CA LEU A 234 14.89 -10.17 36.62
C LEU A 234 14.50 -8.71 36.39
N ILE A 235 15.30 -7.79 36.93
CA ILE A 235 15.10 -6.35 36.79
C ILE A 235 15.97 -5.86 35.64
N ILE A 236 15.35 -5.38 34.57
CA ILE A 236 16.05 -4.89 33.37
C ILE A 236 15.93 -3.37 33.35
N GLN A 237 17.05 -2.68 33.56
CA GLN A 237 17.12 -1.23 33.40
C GLN A 237 17.34 -0.90 31.93
N THR A 238 16.55 0.04 31.39
CA THR A 238 16.59 0.45 29.98
C THR A 238 16.51 1.97 29.85
N PRO A 239 16.89 2.56 28.70
CA PRO A 239 16.74 3.99 28.46
C PRO A 239 15.29 4.51 28.50
N ALA A 240 14.28 3.63 28.41
CA ALA A 240 12.86 3.97 28.51
C ALA A 240 12.25 3.70 29.90
N GLY A 241 13.02 3.20 30.86
CA GLY A 241 12.55 2.83 32.20
C GLY A 241 12.95 1.43 32.65
N THR A 242 12.42 0.97 33.78
CA THR A 242 12.72 -0.34 34.36
C THR A 242 11.61 -1.35 34.08
N PHE A 243 11.97 -2.53 33.59
CA PHE A 243 11.09 -3.67 33.40
C PHE A 243 11.34 -4.70 34.50
N HIS A 244 10.27 -5.38 34.95
CA HIS A 244 10.36 -6.44 35.96
C HIS A 244 9.75 -7.73 35.39
N LEU A 245 10.58 -8.74 35.18
CA LEU A 245 10.15 -10.06 34.70
C LEU A 245 10.03 -11.00 35.90
N HIS A 246 8.87 -11.63 36.08
CA HIS A 246 8.63 -12.59 37.15
C HIS A 246 8.77 -14.02 36.64
N LEU A 247 9.73 -14.74 37.21
CA LEU A 247 9.98 -16.16 36.92
C LEU A 247 9.44 -17.02 38.06
N GLU A 248 8.53 -17.93 37.72
CA GLU A 248 8.00 -18.94 38.62
C GLU A 248 8.68 -20.30 38.39
N GLN A 249 8.71 -21.15 39.41
CA GLN A 249 9.30 -22.48 39.33
C GLN A 249 8.29 -23.55 39.75
N HIS A 250 8.03 -24.53 38.88
CA HIS A 250 7.15 -25.67 39.12
C HIS A 250 7.82 -26.94 38.58
N ASP A 251 7.83 -28.02 39.35
CA ASP A 251 8.38 -29.35 38.96
C ASP A 251 9.72 -29.31 38.20
N GLN A 252 10.69 -28.58 38.77
CA GLN A 252 12.04 -28.33 38.22
C GLN A 252 12.11 -27.49 36.92
N GLN A 253 10.99 -27.00 36.38
CA GLN A 253 10.97 -26.05 35.27
C GLN A 253 10.78 -24.62 35.77
N VAL A 254 11.54 -23.68 35.21
CA VAL A 254 11.42 -22.23 35.48
C VAL A 254 10.74 -21.59 34.28
N TRP A 255 9.59 -20.96 34.50
CA TRP A 255 8.72 -20.41 33.46
C TRP A 255 8.43 -18.92 33.68
N LEU A 256 8.19 -18.21 32.57
CA LEU A 256 7.92 -16.78 32.58
C LEU A 256 6.44 -16.53 32.84
N ALA A 257 6.09 -16.28 34.11
CA ALA A 257 4.71 -16.06 34.53
C ALA A 257 4.19 -14.67 34.14
N SER A 258 5.00 -13.62 34.37
CA SER A 258 4.63 -12.26 34.00
C SER A 258 5.78 -11.35 33.57
N VAL A 259 5.44 -10.31 32.81
CA VAL A 259 6.34 -9.17 32.51
C VAL A 259 5.61 -7.89 32.85
N SER A 260 6.20 -7.09 33.75
CA SER A 260 5.73 -5.76 34.13
C SER A 260 6.55 -4.67 33.45
N ARG A 261 5.86 -3.67 32.90
CA ARG A 261 6.43 -2.54 32.15
C ARG A 261 6.57 -1.28 33.02
N PRO A 262 7.35 -0.26 32.60
CA PRO A 262 7.52 0.99 33.35
C PRO A 262 6.23 1.80 33.58
N ASP A 263 5.20 1.57 32.76
CA ASP A 263 3.86 2.16 32.85
C ASP A 263 2.91 1.40 33.81
N GLY A 264 3.38 0.29 34.39
CA GLY A 264 2.60 -0.59 35.27
C GLY A 264 1.74 -1.63 34.54
N MET A 265 1.74 -1.67 33.20
CA MET A 265 1.09 -2.74 32.45
C MET A 265 1.79 -4.08 32.70
N GLN A 266 1.01 -5.15 32.86
CA GLN A 266 1.51 -6.52 32.99
C GLN A 266 0.96 -7.42 31.89
N ARG A 267 1.81 -8.29 31.35
CA ARG A 267 1.40 -9.41 30.51
C ARG A 267 1.64 -10.72 31.23
N LEU A 268 0.65 -11.62 31.13
CA LEU A 268 0.57 -12.89 31.84
C LEU A 268 0.50 -14.04 30.84
N TYR A 269 1.14 -15.16 31.16
CA TYR A 269 1.13 -16.37 30.36
C TYR A 269 0.49 -17.52 31.15
N HIS A 270 -0.07 -18.51 30.45
CA HIS A 270 -0.72 -19.65 31.09
C HIS A 270 -0.26 -20.98 30.47
N PRO A 271 0.09 -22.00 31.28
CA PRO A 271 0.38 -23.34 30.76
C PRO A 271 -0.88 -24.03 30.21
N ALA A 272 -0.70 -24.97 29.28
CA ALA A 272 -1.79 -25.80 28.79
C ALA A 272 -2.18 -26.90 29.80
N PRO A 273 -3.39 -27.49 29.71
CA PRO A 273 -3.77 -28.61 30.56
C PRO A 273 -2.84 -29.83 30.41
N VAL A 274 -2.71 -30.63 31.47
CA VAL A 274 -2.01 -31.93 31.46
C VAL A 274 -2.56 -32.81 30.32
N PRO A 275 -1.69 -33.48 29.51
CA PRO A 275 -0.24 -33.66 29.66
C PRO A 275 0.64 -32.51 29.13
N TRP A 276 0.05 -31.48 28.51
CA TRP A 276 0.77 -30.45 27.77
C TRP A 276 1.22 -29.25 28.63
N ALA A 277 1.38 -29.40 29.95
CA ALA A 277 1.68 -28.30 30.88
C ALA A 277 2.99 -27.52 30.61
N HIS A 278 3.91 -28.11 29.83
CA HIS A 278 5.13 -27.45 29.32
C HIS A 278 4.89 -26.58 28.07
N ARG A 279 3.65 -26.48 27.57
CA ARG A 279 3.24 -25.72 26.39
C ARG A 279 2.42 -24.49 26.78
N LEU A 280 2.50 -23.45 25.95
CA LEU A 280 1.68 -22.25 26.09
C LEU A 280 0.19 -22.58 25.81
N GLY A 281 -0.63 -22.60 26.86
CA GLY A 281 -2.06 -22.88 26.77
C GLY A 281 -2.92 -21.64 26.49
N GLY A 282 -2.43 -20.47 26.89
CA GLY A 282 -3.08 -19.19 26.66
C GLY A 282 -2.25 -18.01 27.16
N SER A 283 -2.79 -16.79 27.02
CA SER A 283 -2.19 -15.58 27.60
C SER A 283 -3.24 -14.56 28.00
N SER A 284 -2.85 -13.60 28.83
CA SER A 284 -3.72 -12.53 29.33
C SER A 284 -2.97 -11.21 29.47
N LEU A 285 -3.72 -10.10 29.43
CA LEU A 285 -3.19 -8.76 29.70
C LEU A 285 -3.84 -8.21 30.98
N GLN A 286 -3.07 -7.48 31.77
CA GLN A 286 -3.53 -6.80 32.99
C GLN A 286 -3.01 -5.36 32.98
N ALA A 287 -3.90 -4.41 33.23
CA ALA A 287 -3.56 -3.00 33.40
C ALA A 287 -3.41 -2.64 34.89
N PRO A 288 -2.79 -1.50 35.25
CA PRO A 288 -2.73 -1.01 36.62
C PRO A 288 -4.11 -1.04 37.29
N ASP A 289 -4.16 -1.61 38.50
CA ASP A 289 -5.36 -1.78 39.35
C ASP A 289 -6.58 -2.47 38.70
N GLN A 290 -6.40 -3.13 37.55
CA GLN A 290 -7.42 -3.87 36.80
C GLN A 290 -7.23 -5.39 36.95
N PRO A 291 -8.29 -6.22 36.77
CA PRO A 291 -8.17 -7.66 36.67
C PRO A 291 -7.67 -8.12 35.29
N ALA A 292 -6.92 -9.23 35.25
CA ALA A 292 -6.41 -9.81 34.01
C ALA A 292 -7.52 -10.28 33.04
N GLN A 293 -7.29 -10.12 31.74
CA GLN A 293 -8.26 -10.44 30.67
C GLN A 293 -7.64 -11.44 29.67
N PRO A 294 -8.32 -12.55 29.33
CA PRO A 294 -7.80 -13.57 28.43
C PRO A 294 -7.87 -13.15 26.96
N ILE A 295 -6.82 -13.45 26.19
CA ILE A 295 -6.69 -13.04 24.78
C ILE A 295 -6.99 -14.22 23.84
N GLN A 296 -6.28 -15.33 24.03
CA GLN A 296 -6.33 -16.54 23.20
C GLN A 296 -6.13 -17.80 24.05
N LYS A 297 -6.70 -18.91 23.60
CA LYS A 297 -6.54 -20.27 24.18
C LYS A 297 -6.37 -21.30 23.06
N TRP A 298 -5.52 -22.30 23.29
CA TRP A 298 -5.26 -23.40 22.36
C TRP A 298 -5.51 -24.77 22.99
N GLU A 299 -6.10 -25.70 22.23
CA GLU A 299 -6.34 -27.09 22.66
C GLU A 299 -5.69 -28.08 21.68
N TYR A 300 -4.88 -28.99 22.20
CA TYR A 300 -4.00 -29.87 21.43
C TYR A 300 -4.54 -31.30 21.36
N ASP A 301 -4.32 -31.96 20.22
CA ASP A 301 -4.60 -33.38 20.03
C ASP A 301 -3.56 -34.29 20.72
N ALA A 302 -3.72 -35.61 20.55
CA ALA A 302 -2.81 -36.62 21.09
C ALA A 302 -1.41 -36.63 20.43
N GLN A 303 -1.21 -35.88 19.34
CA GLN A 303 0.07 -35.69 18.66
C GLN A 303 0.72 -34.34 18.99
N GLY A 304 0.06 -33.48 19.78
CA GLY A 304 0.55 -32.14 20.12
C GLY A 304 0.32 -31.09 19.01
N ARG A 305 -0.58 -31.37 18.06
CA ARG A 305 -1.07 -30.43 17.05
C ARG A 305 -2.29 -29.69 17.60
N VAL A 306 -2.50 -28.43 17.22
CA VAL A 306 -3.70 -27.68 17.64
C VAL A 306 -4.92 -28.24 16.92
N SER A 307 -5.83 -28.84 17.68
CA SER A 307 -7.12 -29.34 17.18
C SER A 307 -8.20 -28.26 17.18
N ARG A 308 -8.06 -27.27 18.07
CA ARG A 308 -9.02 -26.20 18.30
C ARG A 308 -8.32 -24.92 18.77
N LEU A 309 -8.71 -23.79 18.18
CA LEU A 309 -8.23 -22.46 18.56
C LEU A 309 -9.44 -21.60 18.94
N ILE A 310 -9.32 -20.91 20.08
CA ILE A 310 -10.35 -20.00 20.61
C ILE A 310 -9.74 -18.61 20.74
N SER A 311 -10.28 -17.64 19.99
CA SER A 311 -9.94 -16.22 20.16
C SER A 311 -11.02 -15.51 20.96
N HIS A 312 -10.69 -15.08 22.18
CA HIS A 312 -11.58 -14.27 23.00
C HIS A 312 -11.72 -12.84 22.44
N ALA A 313 -10.70 -12.35 21.72
CA ALA A 313 -10.72 -11.05 21.05
C ALA A 313 -11.64 -11.01 19.81
N PHE A 314 -11.83 -12.13 19.11
CA PHE A 314 -12.68 -12.21 17.90
C PHE A 314 -14.00 -12.95 18.12
N ASN A 315 -14.24 -13.49 19.33
CA ASN A 315 -15.38 -14.36 19.65
C ASN A 315 -15.60 -15.48 18.61
N GLN A 316 -14.49 -16.08 18.15
CA GLN A 316 -14.47 -17.03 17.04
C GLN A 316 -13.71 -18.30 17.45
N GLU A 317 -14.25 -19.44 17.01
CA GLU A 317 -13.70 -20.77 17.24
C GLU A 317 -13.35 -21.43 15.90
N TRP A 318 -12.19 -22.07 15.85
CA TRP A 318 -11.65 -22.77 14.69
C TRP A 318 -11.40 -24.22 15.06
N SER A 319 -11.81 -25.16 14.20
CA SER A 319 -11.58 -26.60 14.37
C SER A 319 -10.90 -27.22 13.16
N ALA A 320 -9.90 -28.07 13.39
CA ALA A 320 -9.09 -28.71 12.36
C ALA A 320 -9.31 -30.23 12.30
N HIS A 321 -9.27 -30.79 11.09
CA HIS A 321 -9.19 -32.23 10.86
C HIS A 321 -8.05 -32.56 9.88
N TYR A 322 -7.37 -33.69 10.11
CA TYR A 322 -6.13 -34.06 9.43
C TYR A 322 -6.16 -35.51 8.95
N GLU A 323 -6.03 -35.72 7.65
CA GLU A 323 -5.96 -37.03 6.97
C GLU A 323 -4.64 -37.14 6.16
N PRO A 324 -4.21 -38.36 5.74
CA PRO A 324 -2.98 -38.52 4.97
C PRO A 324 -3.05 -37.85 3.58
N GLY A 325 -2.42 -36.68 3.43
CA GLY A 325 -2.41 -35.89 2.18
C GLY A 325 -3.54 -34.86 2.06
N GLN A 326 -4.33 -34.67 3.12
CA GLN A 326 -5.45 -33.73 3.14
C GLN A 326 -5.64 -33.13 4.54
N SER A 327 -5.85 -31.82 4.62
CA SER A 327 -6.41 -31.18 5.81
C SER A 327 -7.75 -30.52 5.48
N GLU A 328 -8.64 -30.49 6.47
CA GLU A 328 -9.92 -29.79 6.40
C GLU A 328 -10.05 -28.82 7.58
N TRP A 329 -10.39 -27.58 7.26
CA TRP A 329 -10.56 -26.50 8.23
C TRP A 329 -11.97 -25.95 8.17
N ALA A 330 -12.54 -25.69 9.35
CA ALA A 330 -13.94 -25.32 9.52
C ALA A 330 -14.09 -24.06 10.37
N ILE A 331 -14.89 -23.12 9.84
CA ILE A 331 -15.20 -21.82 10.45
C ILE A 331 -16.71 -21.63 10.33
N GLY A 332 -17.48 -21.93 11.38
CA GLY A 332 -18.95 -21.96 11.28
C GLY A 332 -19.44 -22.91 10.16
N THR A 333 -20.05 -22.34 9.11
CA THR A 333 -20.53 -23.06 7.91
C THR A 333 -19.48 -23.24 6.80
N GLU A 334 -18.35 -22.53 6.85
CA GLU A 334 -17.33 -22.57 5.80
C GLU A 334 -16.46 -23.83 5.90
N ARG A 335 -16.06 -24.40 4.76
CA ARG A 335 -15.18 -25.57 4.68
C ARG A 335 -14.14 -25.39 3.59
N HIS A 336 -12.87 -25.53 3.98
CA HIS A 336 -11.71 -25.47 3.10
C HIS A 336 -10.95 -26.79 3.17
N ARG A 337 -10.66 -27.37 2.01
CA ARG A 337 -9.98 -28.66 1.88
C ARG A 337 -8.77 -28.55 0.98
N PHE A 338 -7.62 -28.89 1.54
CA PHE A 338 -6.31 -28.72 0.92
C PHE A 338 -5.80 -30.08 0.47
N HIS A 339 -5.75 -30.33 -0.84
CA HIS A 339 -5.23 -31.59 -1.41
C HIS A 339 -3.75 -31.43 -1.74
N TYR A 340 -2.86 -32.07 -0.98
CA TYR A 340 -1.42 -31.92 -1.14
C TYR A 340 -0.72 -33.26 -1.38
N ARG A 341 0.31 -33.22 -2.23
CA ARG A 341 1.16 -34.37 -2.54
C ARG A 341 2.61 -34.02 -2.26
N ASN A 342 3.36 -34.96 -1.70
CA ASN A 342 4.79 -34.75 -1.46
C ASN A 342 5.59 -34.89 -2.77
N TYR A 343 6.43 -33.90 -3.05
CA TYR A 343 7.46 -33.89 -4.10
C TYR A 343 8.82 -33.64 -3.43
N GLN A 344 9.70 -34.64 -3.47
CA GLN A 344 11.09 -34.58 -2.94
C GLN A 344 11.22 -34.09 -1.48
N GLY A 345 10.23 -34.35 -0.63
CA GLY A 345 10.20 -33.96 0.78
C GLY A 345 9.20 -32.83 1.08
N GLN A 346 8.86 -31.99 0.11
CA GLN A 346 7.94 -30.86 0.29
C GLN A 346 6.50 -31.21 -0.11
N SER A 347 5.51 -30.80 0.70
CA SER A 347 4.09 -30.88 0.36
C SER A 347 3.73 -29.79 -0.65
N ARG A 348 3.34 -30.17 -1.87
CA ARG A 348 2.86 -29.27 -2.92
C ARG A 348 1.34 -29.39 -3.05
N LEU A 349 0.65 -28.25 -3.07
CA LEU A 349 -0.78 -28.15 -3.31
C LEU A 349 -1.10 -28.61 -4.74
N GLN A 350 -1.99 -29.58 -4.90
CA GLN A 350 -2.47 -30.03 -6.21
C GLN A 350 -3.82 -29.40 -6.55
N LYS A 351 -4.68 -29.26 -5.54
CA LYS A 351 -6.03 -28.69 -5.66
C LYS A 351 -6.42 -28.03 -4.33
N LEU A 352 -6.98 -26.82 -4.42
CA LEU A 352 -7.74 -26.21 -3.33
C LEU A 352 -9.23 -26.40 -3.64
N GLU A 353 -10.00 -26.89 -2.69
CA GLU A 353 -11.47 -26.90 -2.75
C GLU A 353 -12.01 -26.02 -1.62
N SER A 354 -12.82 -25.02 -1.97
CA SER A 354 -13.44 -24.12 -0.99
C SER A 354 -14.96 -24.04 -1.18
N ARG A 355 -15.70 -24.16 -0.07
CA ARG A 355 -17.15 -23.99 0.01
C ARG A 355 -17.49 -23.00 1.11
N LEU A 356 -18.01 -21.84 0.71
CA LEU A 356 -18.32 -20.71 1.59
C LEU A 356 -19.69 -20.82 2.28
N CYS A 357 -20.59 -21.70 1.79
CA CYS A 357 -21.86 -22.00 2.43
C CYS A 357 -22.39 -23.37 2.01
N GLU A 358 -23.32 -23.97 2.76
CA GLU A 358 -23.82 -25.33 2.47
C GLU A 358 -24.42 -25.48 1.06
N SER A 359 -25.14 -24.44 0.60
CA SER A 359 -25.75 -24.38 -0.73
C SER A 359 -24.83 -23.80 -1.82
N CYS A 360 -23.61 -23.40 -1.49
CA CYS A 360 -22.70 -22.74 -2.42
C CYS A 360 -22.02 -23.77 -3.35
N PRO A 361 -21.92 -23.51 -4.67
CA PRO A 361 -21.12 -24.33 -5.55
C PRO A 361 -19.64 -24.27 -5.09
N PRO A 362 -18.93 -25.42 -5.04
CA PRO A 362 -17.53 -25.42 -4.64
C PRO A 362 -16.67 -24.78 -5.74
N HIS A 363 -15.74 -23.92 -5.34
CA HIS A 363 -14.72 -23.39 -6.23
C HIS A 363 -13.44 -24.23 -6.11
N SER A 364 -12.78 -24.47 -7.25
CA SER A 364 -11.51 -25.19 -7.28
C SER A 364 -10.51 -24.58 -8.24
N THR A 365 -9.28 -24.42 -7.77
CA THR A 365 -8.10 -24.10 -8.59
C THR A 365 -7.21 -25.34 -8.69
N GLU A 366 -6.61 -25.54 -9.86
CA GLU A 366 -5.75 -26.68 -10.17
C GLU A 366 -4.38 -26.21 -10.70
N TRP A 367 -3.34 -26.95 -10.34
CA TRP A 367 -1.96 -26.70 -10.74
C TRP A 367 -1.37 -27.92 -11.43
N LEU A 368 -0.74 -27.72 -12.60
CA LEU A 368 -0.03 -28.76 -13.35
C LEU A 368 1.47 -28.46 -13.36
N TYR A 369 2.23 -29.48 -12.98
CA TYR A 369 3.68 -29.44 -12.81
C TYR A 369 4.38 -30.45 -13.73
N ASP A 370 5.62 -30.18 -14.10
CA ASP A 370 6.51 -31.16 -14.71
C ASP A 370 7.09 -32.16 -13.68
N PRO A 371 7.81 -33.22 -14.09
CA PRO A 371 8.39 -34.19 -13.16
C PRO A 371 9.50 -33.65 -12.26
N GLN A 372 9.92 -32.38 -12.43
CA GLN A 372 10.85 -31.68 -11.55
C GLN A 372 10.12 -30.74 -10.57
N GLY A 373 8.78 -30.71 -10.58
CA GLY A 373 7.95 -29.88 -9.71
C GLY A 373 7.66 -28.49 -10.26
N ARG A 374 8.11 -28.15 -11.48
CA ARG A 374 7.98 -26.79 -12.02
C ARG A 374 6.67 -26.59 -12.75
N TRP A 375 6.06 -25.42 -12.60
CA TRP A 375 4.77 -25.07 -13.21
C TRP A 375 4.76 -25.12 -14.75
N LEU A 376 3.67 -25.68 -15.29
CA LEU A 376 3.27 -25.73 -16.70
C LEU A 376 1.91 -25.04 -16.98
N GLN A 377 0.91 -25.26 -16.12
CA GLN A 377 -0.41 -24.59 -16.16
C GLN A 377 -0.89 -24.29 -14.74
N ALA A 378 -1.45 -23.11 -14.53
CA ALA A 378 -2.14 -22.70 -13.29
C ALA A 378 -3.30 -21.79 -13.68
N GLY A 379 -4.52 -22.22 -13.34
CA GLY A 379 -5.74 -21.58 -13.85
C GLY A 379 -5.69 -21.39 -15.39
N PRO A 380 -5.92 -20.17 -15.93
CA PRO A 380 -6.04 -19.92 -17.37
C PRO A 380 -4.71 -19.74 -18.13
N TRP A 381 -3.56 -19.71 -17.44
CA TRP A 381 -2.26 -19.39 -18.03
C TRP A 381 -1.46 -20.63 -18.40
N ARG A 382 -0.79 -20.58 -19.55
CA ARG A 382 0.16 -21.60 -20.03
C ARG A 382 1.52 -21.00 -20.33
N ALA A 383 2.56 -21.67 -19.85
CA ALA A 383 3.95 -21.33 -20.11
C ALA A 383 4.48 -22.04 -21.37
N GLN A 384 5.28 -21.34 -22.16
CA GLN A 384 6.24 -21.97 -23.09
C GLN A 384 7.66 -21.63 -22.65
N ARG A 385 8.53 -22.64 -22.62
CA ARG A 385 9.93 -22.54 -22.16
C ARG A 385 10.90 -22.91 -23.27
N ARG A 386 12.08 -22.28 -23.27
CA ARG A 386 13.22 -22.62 -24.12
C ARG A 386 13.89 -23.90 -23.63
N ALA A 387 14.83 -24.43 -24.42
CA ALA A 387 15.59 -25.63 -24.05
C ALA A 387 16.39 -25.51 -22.74
N ASN A 388 16.73 -24.28 -22.29
CA ASN A 388 17.37 -24.03 -20.99
C ASN A 388 16.38 -23.87 -19.81
N GLY A 389 15.07 -24.07 -20.02
CA GLY A 389 14.03 -23.89 -19.01
C GLY A 389 13.50 -22.46 -18.85
N SER A 390 14.19 -21.45 -19.40
CA SER A 390 13.75 -20.04 -19.36
C SER A 390 12.42 -19.84 -20.09
N LEU A 391 11.61 -18.92 -19.60
CA LEU A 391 10.29 -18.60 -20.17
C LEU A 391 10.45 -17.80 -21.47
N SER A 392 9.87 -18.30 -22.58
CA SER A 392 9.88 -17.62 -23.88
C SER A 392 8.56 -16.96 -24.25
N GLN A 393 7.44 -17.51 -23.79
CA GLN A 393 6.12 -16.98 -24.10
C GLN A 393 5.14 -17.33 -23.00
N LEU A 394 4.28 -16.38 -22.64
CA LEU A 394 3.06 -16.67 -21.89
C LEU A 394 1.86 -16.59 -22.83
N GLN A 395 0.99 -17.60 -22.75
CA GLN A 395 -0.28 -17.63 -23.46
C GLN A 395 -1.43 -17.68 -22.47
N GLN A 396 -2.42 -16.81 -22.67
CA GLN A 396 -3.74 -16.89 -22.07
C GLN A 396 -4.77 -17.04 -23.19
N LYS A 397 -5.57 -18.12 -23.15
CA LYS A 397 -6.60 -18.39 -24.19
C LYS A 397 -7.92 -17.67 -23.94
N GLN A 398 -8.23 -17.38 -22.68
CA GLN A 398 -9.49 -16.78 -22.23
C GLN A 398 -9.23 -15.82 -21.07
N GLY A 399 -9.87 -14.65 -21.11
CA GLY A 399 -9.71 -13.56 -20.14
C GLY A 399 -10.21 -12.24 -20.71
N GLY A 400 -10.11 -11.15 -19.94
CA GLY A 400 -10.63 -9.83 -20.33
C GLY A 400 -9.91 -9.13 -21.47
N TRP A 401 -8.85 -9.73 -22.02
CA TRP A 401 -8.13 -9.25 -23.20
C TRP A 401 -8.25 -10.22 -24.40
N GLY A 402 -9.05 -11.28 -24.25
CA GLY A 402 -9.19 -12.37 -25.22
C GLY A 402 -7.96 -13.29 -25.26
N PRO A 403 -7.67 -13.91 -26.41
CA PRO A 403 -6.39 -14.55 -26.65
C PRO A 403 -5.28 -13.51 -26.54
N LEU A 404 -4.32 -13.78 -25.66
CA LEU A 404 -3.19 -12.91 -25.35
C LEU A 404 -1.90 -13.70 -25.49
N THR A 405 -0.98 -13.16 -26.28
CA THR A 405 0.39 -13.65 -26.43
C THR A 405 1.34 -12.61 -25.89
N LEU A 406 2.18 -13.03 -24.94
CA LEU A 406 3.25 -12.24 -24.37
C LEU A 406 4.58 -12.87 -24.81
N ASP A 407 5.21 -12.33 -25.86
CA ASP A 407 6.50 -12.80 -26.37
C ASP A 407 7.60 -12.22 -25.47
N LEU A 408 8.25 -13.09 -24.71
CA LEU A 408 9.36 -12.70 -23.85
C LEU A 408 10.67 -12.94 -24.59
N ASP A 409 11.61 -12.01 -24.49
CA ASP A 409 12.95 -12.21 -24.99
C ASP A 409 13.86 -12.84 -23.91
N THR A 410 15.16 -13.00 -24.15
CA THR A 410 15.91 -14.09 -23.48
C THR A 410 16.19 -13.90 -21.98
N GLN A 411 16.16 -12.66 -21.45
CA GLN A 411 15.99 -12.31 -20.02
C GLN A 411 14.57 -11.78 -19.86
N GLY A 412 13.60 -12.65 -20.20
CA GLY A 412 12.23 -12.70 -19.69
C GLY A 412 11.35 -11.44 -19.81
N ARG A 413 11.88 -10.33 -20.31
CA ARG A 413 11.19 -9.07 -20.48
C ARG A 413 10.29 -9.15 -21.74
N LEU A 414 9.20 -8.38 -21.76
CA LEU A 414 8.11 -8.48 -22.77
C LEU A 414 8.36 -7.74 -24.10
N GLN A 415 9.14 -8.33 -25.02
CA GLN A 415 9.61 -7.65 -26.25
C GLN A 415 8.47 -7.24 -27.17
N ARG A 416 7.48 -8.13 -27.28
CA ARG A 416 6.29 -7.95 -28.11
C ARG A 416 5.11 -8.53 -27.36
N TRP A 417 3.99 -7.85 -27.42
CA TRP A 417 2.73 -8.42 -26.98
C TRP A 417 1.65 -8.22 -28.01
N ALA A 418 0.68 -9.14 -28.03
CA ALA A 418 -0.49 -9.02 -28.88
C ALA A 418 -1.74 -9.53 -28.19
N SER A 419 -2.82 -8.75 -28.27
CA SER A 419 -4.17 -9.15 -27.81
C SER A 419 -5.23 -8.81 -28.85
N LYS A 420 -6.39 -9.48 -28.77
CA LYS A 420 -7.53 -9.12 -29.64
C LYS A 420 -8.03 -7.69 -29.39
N GLN A 421 -7.85 -7.16 -28.16
CA GLN A 421 -8.43 -5.89 -27.73
C GLN A 421 -7.48 -4.68 -27.84
N HIS A 422 -6.19 -4.86 -28.13
CA HIS A 422 -5.22 -3.76 -28.30
C HIS A 422 -4.25 -3.97 -29.48
N GLY A 423 -4.38 -5.07 -30.22
CA GLY A 423 -3.47 -5.36 -31.34
C GLY A 423 -2.08 -5.73 -30.85
N GLY A 424 -1.07 -5.42 -31.67
CA GLY A 424 0.33 -5.67 -31.37
C GLY A 424 1.11 -4.41 -30.96
N GLU A 425 2.09 -4.59 -30.10
CA GLU A 425 3.05 -3.57 -29.70
C GLU A 425 4.48 -4.14 -29.71
N THR A 426 5.47 -3.34 -30.12
CA THR A 426 6.90 -3.70 -30.18
C THR A 426 7.74 -2.56 -29.60
N ARG A 427 8.92 -2.86 -29.08
CA ARG A 427 9.67 -2.05 -28.11
C ARG A 427 11.19 -2.04 -28.50
N TYR A 428 11.97 -0.93 -28.39
CA TYR A 428 13.43 -0.81 -28.76
C TYR A 428 14.38 0.06 -27.86
N TRP A 429 15.64 -0.40 -27.67
CA TRP A 429 16.52 -0.13 -26.50
C TRP A 429 17.59 0.95 -26.55
N ASN A 430 18.00 1.38 -25.34
CA ASN A 430 19.41 1.60 -25.02
C ASN A 430 20.04 0.51 -24.12
N PRO A 431 21.39 0.35 -24.14
CA PRO A 431 22.12 -0.63 -23.32
C PRO A 431 22.13 -0.38 -21.80
N ALA A 432 21.49 0.68 -21.30
CA ALA A 432 21.37 1.01 -19.87
C ALA A 432 19.98 0.66 -19.32
N ASN A 433 19.27 -0.27 -19.97
CA ASN A 433 17.91 -0.72 -19.66
C ASN A 433 16.85 0.39 -19.59
N LYS A 434 17.15 1.55 -20.20
CA LYS A 434 16.19 2.63 -20.45
C LYS A 434 15.60 2.43 -21.85
N LEU A 435 14.28 2.43 -21.90
CA LEU A 435 13.53 2.10 -23.10
C LEU A 435 13.38 3.33 -23.99
N MET A 436 13.80 3.23 -25.25
CA MET A 436 13.88 4.40 -26.16
C MET A 436 12.67 4.55 -27.07
N ARG A 437 11.98 3.45 -27.41
CA ARG A 437 10.90 3.53 -28.41
C ARG A 437 9.85 2.44 -28.25
N ILE A 438 8.59 2.84 -28.38
CA ILE A 438 7.44 1.97 -28.64
C ILE A 438 7.02 2.10 -30.10
N ASP A 439 6.71 1.00 -30.77
CA ASP A 439 5.94 0.95 -32.03
C ASP A 439 4.58 0.26 -31.79
N TYR A 440 3.51 0.94 -32.18
CA TYR A 440 2.15 0.41 -32.14
C TYR A 440 1.74 -0.12 -33.51
N ALA A 441 1.20 -1.33 -33.60
CA ALA A 441 0.94 -2.05 -34.85
C ALA A 441 0.19 -1.20 -35.90
N GLY A 442 0.94 -0.71 -36.89
CA GLY A 442 0.42 0.09 -38.02
C GLY A 442 -0.11 1.47 -37.67
N GLN A 443 0.09 1.98 -36.44
CA GLN A 443 -0.56 3.21 -35.97
C GLN A 443 0.33 4.29 -35.35
N GLY A 444 1.63 4.07 -35.23
CA GLY A 444 2.57 5.10 -34.81
C GLY A 444 3.64 4.60 -33.85
N SER A 445 4.38 5.54 -33.26
CA SER A 445 5.45 5.25 -32.31
C SER A 445 5.52 6.32 -31.21
N LEU A 446 6.24 5.98 -30.15
CA LEU A 446 6.62 6.88 -29.06
C LEU A 446 8.12 6.76 -28.87
N GLN A 447 8.89 7.74 -29.34
CA GLN A 447 10.34 7.86 -29.11
C GLN A 447 10.60 8.72 -27.87
N ILE A 448 11.54 8.30 -27.02
CA ILE A 448 11.86 8.99 -25.78
C ILE A 448 13.38 9.01 -25.53
N ASP A 449 13.93 10.18 -25.18
CA ASP A 449 15.37 10.50 -25.19
C ASP A 449 15.88 11.14 -23.87
N TYR A 450 17.19 11.04 -23.59
CA TYR A 450 17.84 11.51 -22.36
C TYR A 450 19.01 12.47 -22.59
N ASP A 451 19.29 13.28 -21.57
CA ASP A 451 20.53 14.04 -21.39
C ASP A 451 21.66 13.22 -20.74
N GLN A 452 22.83 13.86 -20.58
CA GLN A 452 24.07 13.25 -20.11
C GLN A 452 24.05 12.83 -18.62
N GLN A 453 23.20 13.46 -17.80
CA GLN A 453 22.95 13.03 -16.42
C GLN A 453 21.94 11.89 -16.38
N GLY A 454 21.45 11.47 -17.54
CA GLY A 454 20.48 10.40 -17.68
C GLY A 454 19.10 10.82 -17.17
N ARG A 455 18.69 12.08 -17.37
CA ARG A 455 17.31 12.58 -17.26
C ARG A 455 16.68 12.68 -18.65
N LEU A 456 15.37 12.67 -18.81
CA LEU A 456 14.70 12.91 -20.11
C LEU A 456 14.77 14.34 -20.67
N SER A 457 15.53 14.56 -21.74
CA SER A 457 15.41 15.80 -22.52
C SER A 457 14.09 15.90 -23.32
N ARG A 458 13.56 14.80 -23.85
CA ARG A 458 12.46 14.82 -24.83
C ARG A 458 11.57 13.56 -24.86
N ILE A 459 10.26 13.76 -24.90
CA ILE A 459 9.24 12.78 -25.34
C ILE A 459 8.77 13.17 -26.74
N GLU A 460 8.64 12.22 -27.67
CA GLU A 460 8.10 12.46 -29.01
C GLU A 460 7.19 11.33 -29.51
N HIS A 461 5.89 11.60 -29.60
CA HIS A 461 4.93 10.72 -30.26
C HIS A 461 4.95 10.98 -31.78
N ARG A 462 4.81 9.93 -32.60
CA ARG A 462 4.71 10.04 -34.07
C ARG A 462 3.57 9.19 -34.64
N GLN A 463 2.85 9.70 -35.63
CA GLN A 463 1.83 8.96 -36.38
C GLN A 463 1.80 9.41 -37.83
N GLY A 464 2.24 8.54 -38.75
CA GLY A 464 2.43 8.91 -40.16
C GLY A 464 3.47 10.02 -40.31
N GLN A 465 3.02 11.20 -40.76
CA GLN A 465 3.84 12.42 -40.85
C GLN A 465 3.65 13.36 -39.65
N GLU A 466 2.67 13.11 -38.77
CA GLU A 466 2.48 13.93 -37.58
C GLU A 466 3.47 13.56 -36.47
N THR A 467 3.89 14.58 -35.72
CA THR A 467 4.67 14.42 -34.50
C THR A 467 4.13 15.33 -33.39
N GLU A 468 4.18 14.87 -32.15
CA GLU A 468 3.80 15.63 -30.96
C GLU A 468 4.91 15.46 -29.91
N ARG A 469 5.63 16.55 -29.62
CA ARG A 469 6.87 16.54 -28.84
C ARG A 469 6.73 17.33 -27.54
N THR A 470 7.10 16.71 -26.43
CA THR A 470 7.40 17.41 -25.17
C THR A 470 8.91 17.55 -25.02
N GLU A 471 9.42 18.77 -24.81
CA GLU A 471 10.81 19.05 -24.41
C GLU A 471 10.82 19.61 -22.99
N LEU A 472 11.81 19.24 -22.17
CA LEU A 472 11.80 19.55 -20.73
C LEU A 472 13.18 20.06 -20.26
N ASP A 473 13.18 21.19 -19.56
CA ASP A 473 14.40 21.91 -19.17
C ASP A 473 14.49 22.11 -17.65
N TRP A 474 15.54 21.60 -17.02
CA TRP A 474 15.87 21.94 -15.65
C TRP A 474 16.59 23.30 -15.60
N LEU A 475 15.94 24.29 -15.00
CA LEU A 475 16.44 25.67 -14.93
C LEU A 475 17.27 25.93 -13.66
N GLY A 476 17.29 24.98 -12.72
CA GLY A 476 18.00 25.06 -11.44
C GLY A 476 17.29 24.24 -10.36
N PRO A 477 17.83 24.16 -9.12
CA PRO A 477 17.21 23.42 -8.02
C PRO A 477 15.74 23.79 -7.82
N GLY A 478 14.85 22.81 -7.97
CA GLY A 478 13.40 23.00 -7.86
C GLY A 478 12.73 23.78 -9.01
N ALA A 479 13.43 24.07 -10.11
CA ALA A 479 12.90 24.82 -11.24
C ALA A 479 12.88 23.99 -12.54
N LEU A 480 11.68 23.82 -13.11
CA LEU A 480 11.44 23.01 -14.31
C LEU A 480 10.57 23.77 -15.31
N ARG A 481 10.98 23.79 -16.59
CA ARG A 481 10.13 24.14 -17.73
C ARG A 481 9.74 22.87 -18.49
N ILE A 482 8.50 22.84 -18.97
CA ILE A 482 7.93 21.75 -19.76
C ILE A 482 7.26 22.38 -20.97
N HIS A 483 7.79 22.12 -22.16
CA HIS A 483 7.34 22.68 -23.41
C HIS A 483 6.62 21.61 -24.25
N HIS A 484 5.31 21.78 -24.47
CA HIS A 484 4.47 20.93 -25.32
C HIS A 484 3.81 21.80 -26.41
N PRO A 485 3.39 21.25 -27.57
CA PRO A 485 2.98 22.08 -28.72
C PRO A 485 1.68 22.87 -28.51
N TYR A 486 0.96 22.62 -27.41
CA TYR A 486 -0.28 23.30 -27.03
C TYR A 486 -0.18 24.09 -25.72
N GLU A 487 0.76 23.75 -24.82
CA GLU A 487 0.97 24.41 -23.53
C GLU A 487 2.44 24.38 -23.10
N THR A 488 2.94 25.45 -22.47
CA THR A 488 4.20 25.45 -21.73
C THR A 488 3.93 25.70 -20.24
N GLN A 489 4.48 24.83 -19.39
CA GLN A 489 4.41 24.97 -17.93
C GLN A 489 5.79 25.35 -17.36
N TRP A 490 5.81 26.27 -16.41
CA TRP A 490 6.96 26.50 -15.52
C TRP A 490 6.54 26.18 -14.10
N LEU A 491 7.34 25.35 -13.42
CA LEU A 491 7.09 24.88 -12.06
C LEU A 491 8.20 25.37 -11.13
N LYS A 492 7.82 25.98 -10.01
CA LYS A 492 8.73 26.27 -8.88
C LYS A 492 8.36 25.39 -7.69
N LEU A 493 9.28 24.52 -7.32
CA LEU A 493 9.15 23.54 -6.24
C LEU A 493 10.09 23.93 -5.09
N ARG A 494 9.54 24.15 -3.91
CA ARG A 494 10.31 24.23 -2.66
C ARG A 494 9.74 23.16 -1.75
N ALA A 495 10.61 22.31 -1.19
CA ALA A 495 10.16 21.18 -0.38
C ALA A 495 9.09 20.32 -1.10
N GLY A 496 9.16 20.20 -2.45
CA GLY A 496 8.33 19.27 -3.27
C GLY A 496 6.94 19.78 -3.56
N LEU A 497 6.43 20.56 -2.62
CA LEU A 497 5.22 21.34 -2.74
C LEU A 497 5.41 22.38 -3.84
N LEU A 498 4.56 22.30 -4.85
CA LEU A 498 4.46 23.28 -5.94
C LEU A 498 4.12 24.64 -5.33
N GLN A 499 5.06 25.58 -5.33
CA GLN A 499 4.88 26.92 -4.74
C GLN A 499 4.21 27.88 -5.74
N GLU A 500 4.64 27.80 -6.99
CA GLU A 500 4.13 28.61 -8.09
C GLU A 500 4.12 27.75 -9.36
N ARG A 501 3.00 27.80 -10.08
CA ARG A 501 2.90 27.29 -11.45
C ARG A 501 2.52 28.43 -12.37
N ARG A 502 3.23 28.52 -13.50
CA ARG A 502 2.93 29.44 -14.60
C ARG A 502 2.60 28.62 -15.83
N LEU A 503 1.52 28.98 -16.52
CA LEU A 503 1.07 28.35 -17.77
C LEU A 503 1.00 29.41 -18.87
N GLU A 504 1.43 29.04 -20.08
CA GLU A 504 1.16 29.76 -21.34
C GLU A 504 0.63 28.75 -22.36
N ARG A 505 -0.34 29.17 -23.19
CA ARG A 505 -1.08 28.26 -24.09
C ARG A 505 -1.14 28.79 -25.51
N LYS A 506 -1.03 27.89 -26.49
CA LYS A 506 -1.04 28.23 -27.93
C LYS A 506 -2.28 29.04 -28.36
N HIS A 507 -3.43 28.78 -27.74
CA HIS A 507 -4.70 29.44 -28.04
C HIS A 507 -4.99 30.69 -27.18
N SER A 508 -4.02 31.15 -26.39
CA SER A 508 -4.04 32.44 -25.68
C SER A 508 -2.61 32.82 -25.28
N PRO A 509 -1.70 33.07 -26.25
CA PRO A 509 -0.27 33.24 -25.97
C PRO A 509 0.05 34.54 -25.21
N GLU A 510 -0.81 35.55 -25.31
CA GLU A 510 -0.69 36.81 -24.57
C GLU A 510 -1.16 36.70 -23.11
N ARG A 511 -1.83 35.61 -22.72
CA ARG A 511 -2.31 35.36 -21.36
C ARG A 511 -1.43 34.34 -20.67
N SER A 512 -0.96 34.68 -19.47
CA SER A 512 -0.18 33.78 -18.63
C SER A 512 -0.86 33.57 -17.29
N TRP A 513 -1.31 32.35 -17.04
CA TRP A 513 -1.91 31.97 -15.77
C TRP A 513 -0.81 31.68 -14.77
N THR A 514 -0.67 32.53 -13.76
CA THR A 514 0.24 32.29 -12.63
C THR A 514 -0.57 32.07 -11.37
N GLU A 515 -0.43 30.90 -10.78
CA GLU A 515 -1.10 30.50 -9.54
C GLU A 515 -0.05 30.17 -8.46
N ARG A 516 -0.41 30.40 -7.19
CA ARG A 516 0.50 30.17 -6.05
C ARG A 516 -0.18 29.39 -4.95
N PHE A 517 0.60 28.56 -4.27
CA PHE A 517 0.15 27.67 -3.22
C PHE A 517 1.04 27.86 -2.01
N GLU A 518 0.42 28.17 -0.87
CA GLU A 518 1.08 28.27 0.42
C GLU A 518 0.64 27.10 1.29
N TYR A 519 1.57 26.52 2.03
CA TYR A 519 1.37 25.32 2.83
C TYR A 519 1.82 25.57 4.26
N ASP A 520 1.17 24.93 5.23
CA ASP A 520 1.66 24.92 6.61
C ASP A 520 2.78 23.91 6.83
N GLU A 521 3.30 23.87 8.06
CA GLU A 521 4.38 22.98 8.51
C GLU A 521 4.02 21.48 8.40
N GLN A 522 2.73 21.14 8.27
CA GLN A 522 2.27 19.77 7.99
C GLN A 522 2.06 19.52 6.48
N HIS A 523 2.60 20.38 5.62
CA HIS A 523 2.54 20.31 4.15
C HIS A 523 1.11 20.43 3.58
N ARG A 524 0.18 21.04 4.33
CA ARG A 524 -1.23 21.19 3.95
C ARG A 524 -1.47 22.54 3.30
N LEU A 525 -2.15 22.56 2.15
CA LEU A 525 -2.47 23.78 1.41
C LEU A 525 -3.34 24.73 2.27
N ILE A 526 -2.80 25.86 2.72
CA ILE A 526 -3.53 26.86 3.54
C ILE A 526 -4.10 28.02 2.70
N GLN A 527 -3.45 28.36 1.59
CA GLN A 527 -3.88 29.43 0.69
C GLN A 527 -3.54 29.09 -0.76
N TYR A 528 -4.54 29.20 -1.64
CA TYR A 528 -4.40 29.09 -3.09
C TYR A 528 -4.70 30.46 -3.72
N THR A 529 -3.66 31.13 -4.20
CA THR A 529 -3.79 32.43 -4.89
C THR A 529 -4.25 32.18 -6.32
N LEU A 530 -5.39 32.76 -6.69
CA LEU A 530 -6.03 32.50 -7.98
C LEU A 530 -5.40 33.35 -9.10
N PRO A 531 -5.18 32.78 -10.30
CA PRO A 531 -4.67 33.54 -11.45
C PRO A 531 -5.62 34.67 -11.86
N GLU A 532 -6.93 34.49 -11.73
CA GLU A 532 -7.94 35.53 -11.99
C GLU A 532 -8.08 36.60 -10.89
N GLY A 533 -7.23 36.54 -9.86
CA GLY A 533 -7.26 37.44 -8.71
C GLY A 533 -8.18 36.97 -7.58
N GLY A 534 -7.90 37.46 -6.38
CA GLY A 534 -8.44 36.87 -5.16
C GLY A 534 -7.72 35.58 -4.77
N GLN A 535 -8.27 34.85 -3.81
CA GLN A 535 -7.65 33.66 -3.24
C GLN A 535 -8.71 32.73 -2.65
N ILE A 536 -8.31 31.50 -2.38
CA ILE A 536 -9.09 30.53 -1.61
C ILE A 536 -8.28 30.18 -0.36
N ARG A 537 -8.92 30.25 0.81
CA ARG A 537 -8.32 29.95 2.12
C ARG A 537 -8.89 28.69 2.73
N TYR A 538 -8.00 27.95 3.39
CA TYR A 538 -8.17 26.57 3.81
C TYR A 538 -7.82 26.49 5.32
N ARG A 539 -8.81 26.48 6.21
CA ARG A 539 -8.58 26.57 7.67
C ARG A 539 -8.50 25.22 8.38
N TRP A 540 -7.44 24.43 8.18
CA TRP A 540 -7.21 23.17 8.91
C TRP A 540 -7.20 23.35 10.44
N SER A 541 -7.30 22.24 11.19
CA SER A 541 -7.16 22.22 12.64
C SER A 541 -6.24 21.08 13.08
N SER A 542 -6.00 20.94 14.39
CA SER A 542 -4.88 20.15 14.97
C SER A 542 -4.97 18.63 14.78
N ASN A 543 -6.16 18.10 14.52
CA ASN A 543 -6.42 16.73 14.10
C ASN A 543 -6.60 16.59 12.57
N GLY A 544 -6.51 17.70 11.85
CA GLY A 544 -6.64 17.76 10.40
C GLY A 544 -7.80 18.61 9.88
N ARG A 545 -8.79 19.02 10.70
CA ARG A 545 -10.09 19.50 10.20
C ARG A 545 -10.07 20.93 9.62
N LEU A 546 -10.12 21.11 8.30
CA LEU A 546 -10.51 22.35 7.60
C LEU A 546 -11.86 22.92 8.04
N GLN A 547 -11.91 23.75 9.08
CA GLN A 547 -13.19 24.18 9.66
C GLN A 547 -14.01 25.09 8.70
N SER A 548 -13.35 25.79 7.78
CA SER A 548 -14.00 26.53 6.70
C SER A 548 -13.13 26.60 5.44
N LEU A 549 -13.82 26.69 4.29
CA LEU A 549 -13.22 27.23 3.07
C LEU A 549 -13.86 28.57 2.73
N GLU A 550 -13.00 29.56 2.53
CA GLU A 550 -13.38 30.93 2.24
C GLU A 550 -12.78 31.34 0.90
N TRP A 551 -13.66 31.59 -0.07
CA TRP A 551 -13.27 32.28 -1.29
C TRP A 551 -13.25 33.78 -1.00
N THR A 552 -12.15 34.45 -1.31
CA THR A 552 -12.07 35.91 -1.29
C THR A 552 -11.87 36.40 -2.70
N ASP A 553 -12.76 37.26 -3.19
CA ASP A 553 -12.67 37.79 -4.53
C ASP A 553 -11.56 38.85 -4.69
N ARG A 554 -11.34 39.30 -5.93
CA ARG A 554 -10.37 40.35 -6.27
C ARG A 554 -10.64 41.72 -5.61
N GLN A 555 -11.82 41.94 -5.02
CA GLN A 555 -12.19 43.15 -4.28
C GLN A 555 -11.99 43.00 -2.76
N GLY A 556 -11.52 41.84 -2.30
CA GLY A 556 -11.36 41.53 -0.88
C GLY A 556 -12.63 41.06 -0.18
N ARG A 557 -13.73 40.82 -0.92
CA ARG A 557 -14.99 40.32 -0.35
C ARG A 557 -14.88 38.81 -0.14
N SER A 558 -14.90 38.38 1.12
CA SER A 558 -14.85 36.96 1.48
C SER A 558 -16.26 36.35 1.58
N GLN A 559 -16.43 35.15 1.03
CA GLN A 559 -17.64 34.32 1.13
C GLN A 559 -17.25 32.92 1.60
N THR A 560 -17.96 32.42 2.62
CA THR A 560 -17.89 31.02 3.03
C THR A 560 -18.44 30.15 1.90
N VAL A 561 -17.63 29.24 1.39
CA VAL A 561 -18.09 28.19 0.45
C VAL A 561 -18.77 27.09 1.26
N ILE A 562 -18.06 26.62 2.30
CA ILE A 562 -18.51 25.61 3.23
C ILE A 562 -17.93 25.81 4.64
N GLN A 563 -18.67 25.33 5.64
CA GLN A 563 -18.28 25.35 7.04
C GLN A 563 -18.70 24.08 7.80
N ALA A 564 -17.80 23.62 8.66
CA ALA A 564 -17.88 22.35 9.35
C ALA A 564 -18.97 22.25 10.40
N GLN A 565 -19.79 21.20 10.30
CA GLN A 565 -20.76 20.82 11.32
C GLN A 565 -20.24 19.63 12.14
N GLU A 566 -21.09 19.14 13.04
CA GLU A 566 -20.84 17.96 13.87
C GLU A 566 -20.81 16.67 13.04
N ALA A 567 -21.87 16.44 12.26
CA ALA A 567 -21.92 15.50 11.15
C ALA A 567 -22.26 16.27 9.87
N GLY A 568 -21.55 15.99 8.78
CA GLY A 568 -21.75 16.67 7.51
C GLY A 568 -21.50 18.18 7.56
N TYR A 569 -22.21 18.93 6.71
CA TYR A 569 -21.77 20.24 6.23
C TYR A 569 -22.83 21.31 6.16
N ALA A 570 -22.42 22.57 6.36
CA ALA A 570 -23.21 23.73 5.98
C ALA A 570 -22.53 24.49 4.83
N TRP A 571 -23.31 24.92 3.85
CA TRP A 571 -22.87 25.80 2.77
C TRP A 571 -23.13 27.26 3.15
N GLY A 572 -22.46 28.20 2.49
CA GLY A 572 -22.62 29.64 2.77
C GLY A 572 -24.02 30.23 2.55
N ASN A 573 -24.95 29.47 1.94
CA ASN A 573 -26.37 29.82 1.83
C ASN A 573 -27.27 29.19 2.92
N GLY A 574 -26.69 28.51 3.91
CA GLY A 574 -27.40 27.92 5.04
C GLY A 574 -27.95 26.50 4.83
N LEU A 575 -27.84 25.92 3.63
CA LEU A 575 -28.20 24.51 3.42
C LEU A 575 -27.26 23.57 4.19
N GLN A 576 -27.81 22.49 4.76
CA GLN A 576 -27.10 21.53 5.62
C GLN A 576 -27.18 20.10 5.08
N LEU A 577 -26.03 19.44 4.84
CA LEU A 577 -25.96 18.02 4.52
C LEU A 577 -25.79 17.19 5.81
N ARG A 578 -26.64 16.19 6.00
CA ARG A 578 -26.58 15.21 7.10
C ARG A 578 -26.54 13.78 6.55
N THR A 579 -25.84 12.89 7.25
CA THR A 579 -25.84 11.45 7.00
C THR A 579 -26.50 10.71 8.15
N HIS A 580 -27.12 9.58 7.85
CA HIS A 580 -27.66 8.62 8.81
C HIS A 580 -27.47 7.20 8.24
N ALA A 581 -27.31 6.20 9.11
CA ALA A 581 -27.21 4.80 8.72
C ALA A 581 -27.86 3.91 9.78
N THR A 582 -28.47 2.81 9.33
CA THR A 582 -29.05 1.83 10.26
C THR A 582 -27.96 1.08 11.03
N ARG A 583 -28.28 0.60 12.24
CA ARG A 583 -27.34 -0.14 13.12
C ARG A 583 -26.73 -1.43 12.51
N ASN A 584 -27.28 -1.89 11.38
CA ASN A 584 -26.83 -3.05 10.62
C ASN A 584 -26.19 -2.69 9.26
N GLY A 585 -26.02 -1.39 8.94
CA GLY A 585 -25.40 -0.91 7.71
C GLY A 585 -26.19 -1.13 6.41
N HIS A 586 -27.26 -1.94 6.42
CA HIS A 586 -28.04 -2.26 5.21
C HIS A 586 -28.86 -1.09 4.65
N THR A 587 -28.96 0.05 5.36
CA THR A 587 -29.56 1.28 4.82
C THR A 587 -28.73 2.49 5.21
N VAL A 588 -28.44 3.34 4.21
CA VAL A 588 -27.67 4.58 4.36
C VAL A 588 -28.47 5.73 3.74
N ASP A 589 -28.72 6.75 4.55
CA ASP A 589 -29.46 7.96 4.21
C ASP A 589 -28.52 9.17 4.13
N LEU A 590 -28.73 10.01 3.13
CA LEU A 590 -28.03 11.28 2.93
C LEU A 590 -29.10 12.35 2.68
N MET A 591 -29.09 13.45 3.43
CA MET A 591 -30.16 14.45 3.40
C MET A 591 -29.59 15.87 3.33
N LEU A 592 -29.97 16.63 2.31
CA LEU A 592 -29.72 18.06 2.20
C LEU A 592 -30.95 18.83 2.69
N LEU A 593 -30.80 19.53 3.81
CA LEU A 593 -31.86 20.21 4.54
C LEU A 593 -31.73 21.74 4.45
N GLN A 594 -32.86 22.42 4.55
CA GLN A 594 -32.93 23.86 4.84
C GLN A 594 -32.69 24.12 6.35
N PRO A 595 -32.40 25.37 6.77
CA PRO A 595 -32.20 25.71 8.18
C PRO A 595 -33.38 25.38 9.13
N ASP A 596 -34.60 25.26 8.60
CA ASP A 596 -35.80 24.87 9.33
C ASP A 596 -35.99 23.34 9.45
N GLY A 597 -35.10 22.55 8.83
CA GLY A 597 -35.14 21.09 8.79
C GLY A 597 -35.83 20.50 7.57
N ASN A 598 -36.44 21.30 6.68
CA ASN A 598 -37.14 20.76 5.50
C ASN A 598 -36.16 20.22 4.44
N PRO A 599 -36.37 19.00 3.89
CA PRO A 599 -35.48 18.42 2.89
C PRO A 599 -35.60 19.08 1.51
N VAL A 600 -34.46 19.52 0.98
CA VAL A 600 -34.29 19.99 -0.41
C VAL A 600 -34.07 18.81 -1.35
N TRP A 601 -33.28 17.83 -0.91
CA TRP A 601 -32.98 16.59 -1.62
C TRP A 601 -32.53 15.50 -0.62
N THR A 602 -32.84 14.24 -0.91
CA THR A 602 -32.39 13.08 -0.14
C THR A 602 -31.91 11.95 -1.04
N GLN A 603 -31.08 11.07 -0.49
CA GLN A 603 -30.75 9.76 -1.02
C GLN A 603 -30.96 8.70 0.08
N SER A 604 -31.48 7.54 -0.27
CA SER A 604 -31.61 6.36 0.59
C SER A 604 -31.17 5.13 -0.22
N ARG A 605 -30.11 4.44 0.23
CA ARG A 605 -29.63 3.19 -0.40
C ARG A 605 -30.00 1.97 0.45
N ARG A 606 -30.46 0.90 -0.21
CA ARG A 606 -30.59 -0.43 0.41
C ARG A 606 -29.50 -1.36 -0.11
N LEU A 607 -28.72 -1.92 0.81
CA LEU A 607 -27.62 -2.85 0.52
C LEU A 607 -28.03 -4.30 0.81
N ASP A 608 -27.29 -5.26 0.25
CA ASP A 608 -27.25 -6.65 0.73
C ASP A 608 -26.12 -6.89 1.75
N GLU A 609 -26.02 -8.12 2.24
CA GLU A 609 -24.97 -8.58 3.17
C GLU A 609 -23.55 -8.47 2.58
N GLN A 610 -23.44 -8.40 1.25
CA GLN A 610 -22.19 -8.31 0.50
C GLN A 610 -21.87 -6.86 0.08
N GLY A 611 -22.67 -5.87 0.51
CA GLY A 611 -22.50 -4.45 0.20
C GLY A 611 -22.84 -4.04 -1.23
N LYS A 612 -23.60 -4.85 -1.98
CA LYS A 612 -24.13 -4.46 -3.31
C LYS A 612 -25.37 -3.59 -3.14
N VAL A 613 -25.49 -2.55 -3.97
CA VAL A 613 -26.63 -1.62 -3.94
C VAL A 613 -27.81 -2.27 -4.65
N LEU A 614 -28.77 -2.81 -3.89
CA LEU A 614 -29.99 -3.41 -4.45
C LEU A 614 -31.01 -2.33 -4.82
N GLU A 615 -31.04 -1.23 -4.08
CA GLU A 615 -31.91 -0.08 -4.34
C GLU A 615 -31.16 1.23 -4.08
N ASP A 616 -31.33 2.22 -4.96
CA ASP A 616 -30.85 3.60 -4.77
C ASP A 616 -32.00 4.57 -5.07
N ARG A 617 -32.51 5.23 -4.03
CA ARG A 617 -33.64 6.16 -4.12
C ARG A 617 -33.16 7.59 -3.90
N HIS A 618 -33.54 8.50 -4.80
CA HIS A 618 -33.36 9.93 -4.65
C HIS A 618 -34.71 10.65 -4.64
N GLU A 619 -34.94 11.52 -3.65
CA GLU A 619 -36.14 12.37 -3.59
C GLU A 619 -35.72 13.84 -3.66
N TYR A 620 -36.44 14.65 -4.42
CA TYR A 620 -36.21 16.08 -4.62
C TYR A 620 -37.52 16.83 -4.28
N PRO A 621 -37.88 17.02 -3.00
CA PRO A 621 -39.19 17.53 -2.62
C PRO A 621 -39.51 18.90 -3.23
N VAL A 622 -38.52 19.80 -3.31
CA VAL A 622 -38.65 21.13 -3.93
C VAL A 622 -38.89 21.09 -5.45
N LEU A 623 -38.65 19.96 -6.12
CA LEU A 623 -38.95 19.74 -7.54
C LEU A 623 -40.14 18.80 -7.76
N GLN A 624 -40.72 18.26 -6.68
CA GLN A 624 -41.75 17.21 -6.70
C GLN A 624 -41.34 16.00 -7.56
N LYS A 625 -40.10 15.52 -7.41
CA LYS A 625 -39.56 14.34 -8.12
C LYS A 625 -39.02 13.29 -7.16
N THR A 626 -39.30 12.02 -7.46
CA THR A 626 -38.66 10.86 -6.83
C THR A 626 -38.16 9.93 -7.93
N HIS A 627 -36.94 9.45 -7.79
CA HIS A 627 -36.33 8.42 -8.63
C HIS A 627 -35.95 7.26 -7.72
N HIS A 628 -36.31 6.03 -8.06
CA HIS A 628 -36.08 4.85 -7.23
C HIS A 628 -35.52 3.74 -8.11
N TRP A 629 -34.21 3.62 -8.16
CA TRP A 629 -33.54 2.59 -8.95
C TRP A 629 -33.57 1.25 -8.22
N LEU A 630 -33.98 0.20 -8.91
CA LEU A 630 -33.89 -1.19 -8.48
C LEU A 630 -32.86 -1.90 -9.35
N LEU A 631 -31.94 -2.66 -8.75
CA LEU A 631 -30.75 -3.21 -9.42
C LEU A 631 -30.62 -4.73 -9.24
N ASN A 632 -30.10 -5.41 -10.26
CA ASN A 632 -29.88 -6.85 -10.27
C ASN A 632 -28.49 -7.21 -10.82
N TYR A 633 -27.81 -8.11 -10.13
CA TYR A 633 -26.45 -8.57 -10.43
C TYR A 633 -26.41 -10.06 -10.76
N ASP A 634 -25.41 -10.49 -11.54
CA ASP A 634 -25.13 -11.91 -11.80
C ASP A 634 -24.21 -12.55 -10.75
N SER A 635 -23.88 -13.83 -10.96
CA SER A 635 -22.92 -14.60 -10.15
C SER A 635 -21.47 -14.09 -10.23
N GLN A 636 -21.19 -13.13 -11.10
CA GLN A 636 -19.89 -12.47 -11.28
C GLN A 636 -19.92 -11.04 -10.69
N ASN A 637 -21.03 -10.66 -10.04
CA ASN A 637 -21.33 -9.33 -9.49
C ASN A 637 -21.42 -8.20 -10.54
N GLN A 638 -21.58 -8.51 -11.82
CA GLN A 638 -21.80 -7.51 -12.87
C GLN A 638 -23.27 -7.05 -12.85
N LEU A 639 -23.53 -5.76 -13.07
CA LEU A 639 -24.90 -5.23 -13.16
C LEU A 639 -25.57 -5.72 -14.45
N ILE A 640 -26.51 -6.66 -14.36
CA ILE A 640 -27.20 -7.26 -15.52
C ILE A 640 -28.57 -6.65 -15.80
N ALA A 641 -29.20 -6.02 -14.82
CA ALA A 641 -30.41 -5.23 -15.07
C ALA A 641 -30.58 -4.09 -14.06
N PHE A 642 -31.23 -3.02 -14.50
CA PHE A 642 -31.78 -2.00 -13.60
C PHE A 642 -33.12 -1.46 -14.13
N ARG A 643 -33.94 -0.89 -13.24
CA ARG A 643 -35.21 -0.23 -13.59
C ARG A 643 -35.53 0.94 -12.68
N LEU A 644 -36.35 1.87 -13.17
CA LEU A 644 -36.87 3.00 -12.42
C LEU A 644 -38.26 2.66 -11.84
N GLY A 645 -38.33 2.47 -10.53
CA GLY A 645 -39.55 2.01 -9.84
C GLY A 645 -39.95 0.58 -10.23
N THR A 646 -41.21 0.24 -9.97
CA THR A 646 -41.75 -1.11 -10.20
C THR A 646 -42.51 -1.26 -11.52
N THR A 647 -42.82 -0.16 -12.20
CA THR A 647 -43.70 -0.11 -13.39
C THR A 647 -42.95 0.05 -14.71
N GLU A 648 -41.79 0.71 -14.72
CA GLU A 648 -41.00 0.88 -15.94
C GLU A 648 -40.36 -0.46 -16.38
N PRO A 649 -40.15 -0.67 -17.70
CA PRO A 649 -39.42 -1.82 -18.20
C PRO A 649 -37.98 -1.80 -17.69
N ALA A 650 -37.46 -2.97 -17.32
CA ALA A 650 -36.05 -3.09 -16.94
C ALA A 650 -35.13 -2.98 -18.16
N GLN A 651 -34.07 -2.18 -18.02
CA GLN A 651 -32.96 -2.16 -18.95
C GLN A 651 -32.03 -3.33 -18.59
N TRP A 652 -31.98 -4.32 -19.49
CA TRP A 652 -31.11 -5.49 -19.38
C TRP A 652 -29.79 -5.24 -20.11
N LEU A 653 -28.70 -5.74 -19.54
CA LEU A 653 -27.33 -5.57 -20.01
C LEU A 653 -26.64 -6.95 -20.07
N ALA A 654 -25.98 -7.24 -21.19
CA ALA A 654 -25.18 -8.46 -21.35
C ALA A 654 -23.72 -8.08 -21.61
N TRP A 655 -22.83 -8.52 -20.73
CA TRP A 655 -21.40 -8.24 -20.77
C TRP A 655 -20.61 -9.36 -21.42
N ASN A 656 -19.41 -9.04 -21.93
CA ASN A 656 -18.38 -10.03 -22.23
C ASN A 656 -17.19 -9.89 -21.27
N PRO A 657 -16.26 -10.88 -21.22
CA PRO A 657 -15.14 -10.85 -20.29
C PRO A 657 -14.23 -9.62 -20.35
N SER A 658 -14.24 -8.85 -21.47
CA SER A 658 -13.47 -7.61 -21.60
C SER A 658 -14.15 -6.37 -21.03
N GLY A 659 -15.27 -6.53 -20.32
CA GLY A 659 -16.06 -5.44 -19.74
C GLY A 659 -16.86 -4.63 -20.76
N ALA A 660 -16.96 -5.13 -22.00
CA ALA A 660 -17.73 -4.50 -23.06
C ALA A 660 -19.18 -5.03 -23.07
N LEU A 661 -20.13 -4.13 -23.31
CA LEU A 661 -21.53 -4.46 -23.54
C LEU A 661 -21.65 -5.14 -24.91
N VAL A 662 -22.26 -6.33 -24.96
CA VAL A 662 -22.50 -7.08 -26.22
C VAL A 662 -23.95 -7.10 -26.65
N ALA A 663 -24.89 -6.93 -25.71
CA ALA A 663 -26.30 -6.72 -26.01
C ALA A 663 -26.97 -5.94 -24.88
N SER A 664 -28.08 -5.29 -25.19
CA SER A 664 -28.98 -4.66 -24.24
C SER A 664 -30.43 -4.75 -24.73
N SER A 665 -31.38 -4.57 -23.81
CA SER A 665 -32.82 -4.60 -24.09
C SER A 665 -33.55 -3.66 -23.11
N PRO A 666 -34.63 -2.95 -23.50
CA PRO A 666 -35.31 -2.99 -24.80
C PRO A 666 -34.51 -2.33 -25.94
N GLU A 667 -33.66 -1.34 -25.63
CA GLU A 667 -32.83 -0.66 -26.63
C GLU A 667 -31.57 -1.48 -26.95
N PRO A 668 -31.28 -1.79 -28.23
CA PRO A 668 -30.08 -2.52 -28.62
C PRO A 668 -28.82 -1.64 -28.57
N ALA A 669 -27.71 -2.23 -28.11
CA ALA A 669 -26.41 -1.55 -28.01
C ALA A 669 -25.93 -1.00 -29.37
N VAL A 670 -25.30 0.17 -29.36
CA VAL A 670 -24.82 0.87 -30.56
C VAL A 670 -23.49 0.25 -31.00
N PRO A 671 -23.34 -0.22 -32.26
CA PRO A 671 -22.10 -0.86 -32.70
C PRO A 671 -20.87 0.05 -32.58
N ILE A 672 -19.84 -0.45 -31.87
CA ILE A 672 -18.53 0.20 -31.74
C ILE A 672 -17.53 -0.52 -32.67
N GLN A 673 -17.05 0.18 -33.69
CA GLN A 673 -15.96 -0.30 -34.54
C GLN A 673 -14.62 0.10 -33.91
N ARG A 674 -13.62 -0.79 -34.00
CA ARG A 674 -12.29 -0.60 -33.41
C ARG A 674 -11.20 -0.80 -34.45
N SER A 675 -10.12 -0.04 -34.30
CA SER A 675 -8.87 -0.23 -35.03
C SER A 675 -8.19 -1.55 -34.63
N PRO A 676 -7.17 -2.02 -35.39
CA PRO A 676 -6.33 -3.14 -34.97
C PRO A 676 -5.71 -2.92 -33.59
N THR A 677 -5.46 -1.67 -33.18
CA THR A 677 -4.90 -1.29 -31.87
C THR A 677 -5.95 -1.10 -30.76
N GLY A 678 -7.21 -1.52 -31.01
CA GLY A 678 -8.31 -1.48 -30.06
C GLY A 678 -9.03 -0.14 -29.91
N MET A 679 -8.43 0.98 -30.35
CA MET A 679 -9.03 2.32 -30.29
C MET A 679 -10.35 2.33 -31.08
N ALA A 680 -11.44 2.82 -30.49
CA ALA A 680 -12.73 2.92 -31.18
C ALA A 680 -12.66 3.91 -32.34
N THR A 681 -12.81 3.45 -33.58
CA THR A 681 -12.76 4.25 -34.82
C THR A 681 -14.12 4.78 -35.24
N ALA A 682 -15.19 4.08 -34.89
CA ALA A 682 -16.56 4.57 -35.04
C ALA A 682 -17.48 4.08 -33.91
N VAL A 683 -18.49 4.88 -33.58
CA VAL A 683 -19.58 4.53 -32.67
C VAL A 683 -20.88 4.88 -33.38
N GLY A 684 -21.61 3.87 -33.86
CA GLY A 684 -22.74 4.06 -34.75
C GLY A 684 -22.32 4.79 -36.04
N THR A 685 -22.88 5.98 -36.28
CA THR A 685 -22.56 6.84 -37.42
C THR A 685 -21.40 7.83 -37.17
N LEU A 686 -20.93 7.95 -35.92
CA LEU A 686 -19.87 8.89 -35.55
C LEU A 686 -18.49 8.27 -35.80
N LYS A 687 -17.58 9.02 -36.43
CA LYS A 687 -16.18 8.65 -36.65
C LYS A 687 -15.28 9.37 -35.66
N LEU A 688 -14.26 8.67 -35.16
CA LEU A 688 -13.33 9.13 -34.14
C LEU A 688 -11.90 9.14 -34.72
N ASN A 689 -11.18 10.25 -34.54
CA ASN A 689 -9.76 10.37 -34.88
C ASN A 689 -8.94 10.70 -33.63
N TYR A 690 -7.80 10.06 -33.45
CA TYR A 690 -6.90 10.22 -32.31
C TYR A 690 -5.62 10.93 -32.76
N GLY A 691 -4.88 11.53 -31.82
CA GLY A 691 -3.54 12.09 -32.10
C GLY A 691 -2.42 11.04 -32.01
N PRO A 692 -1.16 11.42 -32.31
CA PRO A 692 0.04 10.60 -32.06
C PRO A 692 0.16 10.14 -30.60
N ASN A 693 -0.33 10.96 -29.65
CA ASN A 693 -0.43 10.65 -28.23
C ASN A 693 -1.52 9.61 -27.86
N ARG A 694 -2.25 9.08 -28.85
CA ARG A 694 -3.39 8.15 -28.71
C ARG A 694 -4.57 8.68 -27.88
N ARG A 695 -4.62 9.98 -27.53
CA ARG A 695 -5.84 10.63 -27.00
C ARG A 695 -6.79 11.01 -28.13
N LEU A 696 -8.09 10.99 -27.85
CA LEU A 696 -9.14 11.32 -28.81
C LEU A 696 -8.99 12.79 -29.23
N ARG A 697 -8.77 13.08 -30.53
CA ARG A 697 -8.58 14.45 -31.03
C ARG A 697 -9.83 15.02 -31.67
N ARG A 698 -10.61 14.21 -32.39
CA ARG A 698 -11.78 14.67 -33.17
C ARG A 698 -12.90 13.64 -33.15
N VAL A 699 -14.14 14.12 -33.00
CA VAL A 699 -15.35 13.34 -33.32
C VAL A 699 -16.13 14.05 -34.41
N GLN A 700 -16.58 13.31 -35.42
CA GLN A 700 -17.28 13.85 -36.58
C GLN A 700 -18.40 12.92 -37.07
N SER A 701 -19.38 13.52 -37.74
CA SER A 701 -20.38 12.80 -38.53
C SER A 701 -19.83 12.48 -39.93
N ALA A 702 -20.69 12.09 -40.88
CA ALA A 702 -20.32 11.99 -42.29
C ALA A 702 -19.97 13.37 -42.89
N ASP A 703 -20.77 14.40 -42.57
CA ASP A 703 -20.78 15.67 -43.32
C ASP A 703 -20.12 16.83 -42.58
N HIS A 704 -19.94 16.73 -41.26
CA HIS A 704 -19.31 17.79 -40.45
C HIS A 704 -18.63 17.27 -39.17
N VAL A 705 -17.61 18.01 -38.73
CA VAL A 705 -16.97 17.83 -37.41
C VAL A 705 -17.95 18.25 -36.31
N LEU A 706 -18.09 17.41 -35.29
CA LEU A 706 -18.90 17.73 -34.11
C LEU A 706 -18.08 18.48 -33.07
N VAL A 707 -16.89 17.95 -32.75
CA VAL A 707 -15.99 18.51 -31.74
C VAL A 707 -14.54 18.12 -32.01
N ASP A 708 -13.63 19.07 -31.77
CA ASP A 708 -12.19 18.90 -31.73
C ASP A 708 -11.65 19.10 -30.31
N TYR A 709 -10.51 18.49 -30.00
CA TYR A 709 -9.86 18.47 -28.69
C TYR A 709 -8.35 18.65 -28.80
N GLN A 710 -7.73 19.22 -27.76
CA GLN A 710 -6.28 19.23 -27.55
C GLN A 710 -5.95 18.83 -26.12
N HIS A 711 -4.79 18.18 -25.97
CA HIS A 711 -4.32 17.60 -24.72
C HIS A 711 -2.95 18.17 -24.36
N ASP A 712 -2.58 18.14 -23.09
CA ASP A 712 -1.24 18.50 -22.61
C ASP A 712 -0.28 17.30 -22.61
N ALA A 713 0.95 17.50 -22.13
CA ALA A 713 1.97 16.46 -21.98
C ALA A 713 1.61 15.34 -20.98
N PHE A 714 0.49 15.44 -20.26
CA PHE A 714 -0.04 14.42 -19.36
C PHE A 714 -1.24 13.67 -19.97
N GLY A 715 -1.68 14.04 -21.18
CA GLY A 715 -2.88 13.52 -21.81
C GLY A 715 -4.19 14.09 -21.26
N GLN A 716 -4.15 15.20 -20.51
CA GLN A 716 -5.32 15.90 -19.97
C GLN A 716 -5.91 16.84 -21.02
N ARG A 717 -7.23 16.84 -21.20
CA ARG A 717 -7.92 17.60 -22.25
C ARG A 717 -7.98 19.09 -21.93
N ILE A 718 -6.94 19.84 -22.31
CA ILE A 718 -6.79 21.28 -22.00
C ILE A 718 -7.60 22.24 -22.90
N TRP A 719 -8.15 21.78 -24.03
CA TRP A 719 -9.03 22.60 -24.89
C TRP A 719 -9.99 21.75 -25.72
N ARG A 720 -11.15 22.32 -26.05
CA ARG A 720 -12.13 21.79 -27.01
C ARG A 720 -12.74 22.88 -27.89
N GLN A 721 -13.12 22.54 -29.12
CA GLN A 721 -13.88 23.39 -30.04
C GLN A 721 -15.10 22.65 -30.59
N GLN A 722 -16.28 23.24 -30.45
CA GLN A 722 -17.56 22.74 -30.95
C GLN A 722 -18.20 23.82 -31.83
N LYS A 723 -18.15 23.66 -33.16
CA LYS A 723 -18.50 24.71 -34.12
C LYS A 723 -17.68 26.00 -33.86
N GLN A 724 -18.33 27.08 -33.42
CA GLN A 724 -17.69 28.36 -33.08
C GLN A 724 -17.53 28.56 -31.55
N GLN A 725 -17.84 27.55 -30.74
CA GLN A 725 -17.69 27.59 -29.28
C GLN A 725 -16.39 26.90 -28.89
N GLU A 726 -15.42 27.66 -28.39
CA GLU A 726 -14.18 27.14 -27.83
C GLU A 726 -14.19 27.20 -26.31
N ARG A 727 -13.49 26.25 -25.68
CA ARG A 727 -13.30 26.24 -24.24
C ARG A 727 -11.96 25.61 -23.86
N ALA A 728 -11.22 26.29 -23.00
CA ALA A 728 -10.00 25.80 -22.37
C ALA A 728 -10.28 25.28 -20.95
N PHE A 729 -9.49 24.29 -20.51
CA PHE A 729 -9.64 23.56 -19.25
C PHE A 729 -8.31 23.57 -18.47
N PHE A 730 -8.36 23.79 -17.15
CA PHE A 730 -7.18 23.94 -16.31
C PHE A 730 -7.18 22.90 -15.19
N PHE A 731 -6.09 22.13 -15.06
CA PHE A 731 -6.01 21.00 -14.15
C PHE A 731 -4.96 21.20 -13.05
N HIS A 732 -5.27 20.78 -11.81
CA HIS A 732 -4.32 20.55 -10.73
C HIS A 732 -4.39 19.06 -10.36
N GLY A 733 -3.26 18.38 -10.16
CA GLY A 733 -3.21 16.92 -10.12
C GLY A 733 -3.90 16.27 -11.31
N GLN A 734 -5.00 15.59 -11.03
CA GLN A 734 -5.90 14.96 -12.01
C GLN A 734 -7.30 15.59 -12.01
N GLN A 735 -7.45 16.82 -11.53
CA GLN A 735 -8.75 17.48 -11.32
C GLN A 735 -8.93 18.74 -12.14
N LEU A 736 -10.12 18.92 -12.73
CA LEU A 736 -10.48 20.10 -13.50
C LEU A 736 -10.77 21.30 -12.59
N MET A 737 -9.76 22.12 -12.28
CA MET A 737 -9.90 23.31 -11.43
C MET A 737 -10.73 24.43 -12.08
N ALA A 738 -10.62 24.64 -13.40
CA ALA A 738 -11.31 25.75 -14.06
C ALA A 738 -11.57 25.53 -15.55
N GLU A 739 -12.54 26.29 -16.08
CA GLU A 739 -12.88 26.42 -17.50
C GLU A 739 -12.76 27.89 -17.93
N LEU A 740 -12.33 28.15 -19.16
CA LEU A 740 -12.42 29.46 -19.82
C LEU A 740 -13.09 29.28 -21.19
N ASP A 741 -14.21 29.97 -21.43
CA ASP A 741 -14.82 30.06 -22.75
C ASP A 741 -14.01 31.02 -23.63
N LEU A 742 -13.91 30.71 -24.92
CA LEU A 742 -13.15 31.48 -25.90
C LEU A 742 -14.06 31.90 -27.07
N PRO A 743 -13.88 33.12 -27.63
CA PRO A 743 -12.87 34.11 -27.27
C PRO A 743 -13.17 34.84 -25.95
N ALA A 744 -12.17 34.90 -25.07
CA ALA A 744 -12.27 35.55 -23.77
C ALA A 744 -12.04 37.07 -23.87
N LEU A 745 -12.70 37.83 -22.98
CA LEU A 745 -12.46 39.27 -22.80
C LEU A 745 -11.02 39.53 -22.31
N PRO A 746 -10.42 40.72 -22.55
CA PRO A 746 -8.99 40.97 -22.32
C PRO A 746 -8.49 40.48 -20.95
N ASP A 747 -9.09 40.98 -19.87
CA ASP A 747 -8.73 40.66 -18.48
C ASP A 747 -9.34 39.35 -17.94
N GLN A 748 -10.11 38.63 -18.75
CA GLN A 748 -10.78 37.40 -18.31
C GLN A 748 -9.85 36.19 -18.41
N LEU A 749 -9.43 35.67 -17.26
CA LEU A 749 -8.57 34.49 -17.15
C LEU A 749 -9.33 33.17 -16.96
N VAL A 750 -10.56 33.19 -16.42
CA VAL A 750 -11.46 32.02 -16.37
C VAL A 750 -12.92 32.45 -16.57
N SER A 751 -13.76 31.53 -17.06
CA SER A 751 -15.23 31.65 -17.01
C SER A 751 -15.81 31.00 -15.75
N ARG A 752 -15.24 29.87 -15.34
CA ARG A 752 -15.76 29.04 -14.26
C ARG A 752 -14.60 28.43 -13.47
N ARG A 753 -14.71 28.41 -12.15
CA ARG A 753 -13.79 27.67 -11.25
C ARG A 753 -14.58 26.68 -10.41
N TYR A 754 -14.07 25.45 -10.31
CA TYR A 754 -14.63 24.40 -9.47
C TYR A 754 -13.85 24.26 -8.16
N LEU A 755 -14.59 23.92 -7.11
CA LEU A 755 -14.12 23.87 -5.74
C LEU A 755 -14.38 22.45 -5.22
N TYR A 756 -13.33 21.65 -5.03
CA TYR A 756 -13.38 20.22 -4.66
C TYR A 756 -12.51 19.90 -3.43
N ALA A 757 -13.07 19.18 -2.46
CA ALA A 757 -12.28 18.63 -1.38
C ALA A 757 -11.88 17.26 -1.79
N GLY A 758 -10.58 16.97 -1.73
CA GLY A 758 -10.00 16.02 -2.64
C GLY A 758 -10.75 16.05 -3.98
N LEU A 759 -11.55 15.02 -4.26
CA LEU A 759 -12.38 14.89 -5.48
C LEU A 759 -13.81 15.42 -5.46
N THR A 760 -14.50 15.64 -4.33
CA THR A 760 -15.95 15.95 -4.39
C THR A 760 -16.19 17.44 -4.59
N PRO A 761 -16.85 17.87 -5.69
CA PRO A 761 -17.19 19.27 -5.90
C PRO A 761 -18.28 19.71 -4.92
N VAL A 762 -18.12 20.88 -4.28
CA VAL A 762 -19.24 21.51 -3.54
C VAL A 762 -19.43 22.99 -3.85
N GLY A 763 -18.58 23.57 -4.69
CA GLY A 763 -18.64 24.98 -5.03
C GLY A 763 -18.22 25.23 -6.47
N MET A 764 -18.79 26.27 -7.05
CA MET A 764 -18.49 26.71 -8.40
C MET A 764 -18.61 28.22 -8.45
N ILE A 765 -17.55 28.90 -8.87
CA ILE A 765 -17.59 30.34 -9.15
C ILE A 765 -17.81 30.49 -10.65
N ILE A 766 -18.83 31.24 -11.06
CA ILE A 766 -19.02 31.66 -12.46
C ILE A 766 -18.68 33.15 -12.54
N TYR A 767 -17.79 33.53 -13.46
CA TYR A 767 -17.34 34.90 -13.63
C TYR A 767 -18.13 35.62 -14.71
N GLN A 768 -18.55 36.85 -14.41
CA GLN A 768 -19.23 37.75 -15.33
C GLN A 768 -18.24 38.52 -16.20
N ALA A 769 -18.75 39.19 -17.24
CA ALA A 769 -17.94 39.93 -18.21
C ALA A 769 -17.07 41.06 -17.62
N ASP A 770 -17.45 41.62 -16.46
CA ASP A 770 -16.66 42.62 -15.75
C ASP A 770 -15.53 41.99 -14.90
N GLY A 771 -15.52 40.66 -14.75
CA GLY A 771 -14.62 39.88 -13.90
C GLY A 771 -15.08 39.71 -12.45
N GLN A 772 -16.34 40.04 -12.09
CA GLN A 772 -16.90 39.63 -10.79
C GLN A 772 -17.36 38.17 -10.83
N GLY A 773 -16.93 37.40 -9.83
CA GLY A 773 -17.40 36.03 -9.63
C GLY A 773 -18.74 36.00 -8.89
N GLN A 774 -19.58 35.01 -9.20
CA GLN A 774 -20.74 34.62 -8.41
C GLN A 774 -20.58 33.17 -7.95
N LEU A 775 -20.67 32.96 -6.64
CA LEU A 775 -20.54 31.65 -6.01
C LEU A 775 -21.87 30.88 -6.06
N TYR A 776 -21.78 29.64 -6.53
CA TYR A 776 -22.81 28.61 -6.52
C TYR A 776 -22.33 27.43 -5.67
N TYR A 777 -23.29 26.73 -5.08
CA TYR A 777 -23.06 25.68 -4.10
C TYR A 777 -23.56 24.34 -4.66
N LEU A 778 -22.67 23.36 -4.79
CA LEU A 778 -22.89 22.05 -5.38
C LEU A 778 -23.09 21.02 -4.26
N HIS A 779 -23.97 20.06 -4.48
CA HIS A 779 -24.37 19.04 -3.51
C HIS A 779 -24.30 17.66 -4.16
N SER A 780 -23.47 16.78 -3.59
CA SER A 780 -23.16 15.46 -4.15
C SER A 780 -23.79 14.30 -3.39
N ASP A 781 -24.00 13.20 -4.12
CA ASP A 781 -24.34 11.89 -3.57
C ASP A 781 -23.18 11.24 -2.80
N LEU A 782 -23.45 10.08 -2.21
CA LEU A 782 -22.47 9.28 -1.47
C LEU A 782 -21.23 8.92 -2.30
N MET A 783 -21.28 8.92 -3.63
CA MET A 783 -20.15 8.64 -4.53
C MET A 783 -19.42 9.92 -4.97
N GLY A 784 -19.79 11.08 -4.44
CA GLY A 784 -19.24 12.38 -4.80
C GLY A 784 -19.82 13.00 -6.08
N ALA A 785 -20.80 12.37 -6.74
CA ALA A 785 -21.39 12.88 -7.97
C ALA A 785 -22.47 13.94 -7.67
N VAL A 786 -22.35 15.12 -8.29
CA VAL A 786 -23.23 16.27 -8.00
C VAL A 786 -24.65 16.00 -8.49
N ARG A 787 -25.64 16.06 -7.58
CA ARG A 787 -27.07 15.86 -7.87
C ARG A 787 -27.89 17.16 -7.86
N LEU A 788 -27.45 18.18 -7.12
CA LEU A 788 -28.13 19.46 -7.02
C LEU A 788 -27.12 20.61 -6.92
N ILE A 789 -27.46 21.78 -7.48
CA ILE A 789 -26.73 23.04 -7.34
C ILE A 789 -27.71 24.12 -6.91
N SER A 790 -27.33 24.90 -5.91
CA SER A 790 -28.12 26.01 -5.35
C SER A 790 -27.38 27.35 -5.43
N ASN A 791 -28.12 28.45 -5.56
CA ASN A 791 -27.58 29.81 -5.51
C ASN A 791 -27.41 30.32 -4.05
N GLN A 792 -27.04 31.61 -3.91
CA GLN A 792 -26.86 32.29 -2.62
C GLN A 792 -28.16 32.42 -1.79
N GLN A 793 -29.32 32.25 -2.39
CA GLN A 793 -30.65 32.31 -1.76
C GLN A 793 -31.21 30.90 -1.49
N ALA A 794 -30.34 29.89 -1.43
CA ALA A 794 -30.65 28.46 -1.26
C ALA A 794 -31.57 27.86 -2.34
N GLN A 795 -31.89 28.60 -3.42
CA GLN A 795 -32.76 28.11 -4.48
C GLN A 795 -32.00 27.17 -5.42
N PRO A 796 -32.56 26.00 -5.77
CA PRO A 796 -32.00 25.15 -6.83
C PRO A 796 -31.90 25.90 -8.17
N VAL A 797 -30.78 25.71 -8.87
CA VAL A 797 -30.50 26.26 -10.20
C VAL A 797 -30.09 25.18 -11.21
N TRP A 798 -29.63 24.03 -10.73
CA TRP A 798 -29.42 22.83 -11.53
C TRP A 798 -29.68 21.60 -10.67
N ALA A 799 -30.24 20.54 -11.27
CA ALA A 799 -30.38 19.24 -10.62
C ALA A 799 -30.42 18.13 -11.67
N ALA A 800 -29.90 16.96 -11.33
CA ALA A 800 -29.94 15.78 -12.20
C ALA A 800 -30.04 14.49 -11.40
N ASP A 801 -30.84 13.55 -11.90
CA ASP A 801 -30.70 12.16 -11.52
C ASP A 801 -29.67 11.47 -12.43
N LEU A 802 -28.90 10.54 -11.87
CA LEU A 802 -27.95 9.72 -12.62
C LEU A 802 -28.44 8.27 -12.60
N ASN A 803 -28.54 7.64 -13.78
CA ASN A 803 -28.85 6.21 -13.83
C ASN A 803 -27.65 5.38 -13.29
N PRO A 804 -27.82 4.06 -13.06
CA PRO A 804 -26.75 3.18 -12.57
C PRO A 804 -25.49 3.06 -13.44
N LEU A 805 -25.46 3.67 -14.64
CA LEU A 805 -24.28 3.79 -15.51
C LEU A 805 -23.75 5.24 -15.60
N GLY A 806 -24.22 6.14 -14.72
CA GLY A 806 -23.78 7.54 -14.64
C GLY A 806 -24.39 8.49 -15.69
N GLN A 807 -25.33 8.04 -16.52
CA GLN A 807 -26.00 8.90 -17.50
C GLN A 807 -26.97 9.85 -16.80
N ALA A 808 -26.85 11.16 -17.09
CA ALA A 808 -27.61 12.20 -16.40
C ALA A 808 -28.96 12.53 -17.05
N ASN A 809 -30.05 12.34 -16.30
CA ASN A 809 -31.36 12.91 -16.56
C ASN A 809 -31.47 14.28 -15.87
N ILE A 810 -31.45 15.37 -16.62
CA ILE A 810 -31.43 16.73 -16.06
C ILE A 810 -32.84 17.16 -15.63
N LEU A 811 -33.04 17.31 -14.31
CA LEU A 811 -34.31 17.66 -13.68
C LEU A 811 -34.55 19.18 -13.63
N LEU A 812 -33.47 19.96 -13.55
CA LEU A 812 -33.49 21.43 -13.57
C LEU A 812 -32.22 21.96 -14.24
N LYS A 813 -32.34 23.02 -15.05
CA LYS A 813 -31.22 23.58 -15.82
C LYS A 813 -31.35 25.09 -16.06
N THR A 814 -31.10 25.91 -15.05
CA THR A 814 -30.92 27.37 -15.23
C THR A 814 -29.46 27.75 -15.48
N LEU A 815 -28.52 26.82 -15.34
CA LEU A 815 -27.11 26.96 -15.71
C LEU A 815 -26.54 25.68 -16.36
N GLU A 816 -25.35 25.78 -16.95
CA GLU A 816 -24.60 24.66 -17.50
C GLU A 816 -23.71 24.01 -16.43
N PHE A 817 -23.78 22.68 -16.29
CA PHE A 817 -22.88 21.92 -15.41
C PHE A 817 -22.61 20.51 -15.98
N ASN A 818 -21.32 20.16 -16.09
CA ASN A 818 -20.86 19.02 -16.90
C ASN A 818 -20.10 17.93 -16.13
N LEU A 819 -19.74 18.11 -14.86
CA LEU A 819 -19.17 17.01 -14.07
C LEU A 819 -20.23 15.92 -13.82
N ARG A 820 -19.81 14.66 -13.69
CA ARG A 820 -20.69 13.50 -13.52
C ARG A 820 -20.24 12.65 -12.33
N LEU A 821 -19.94 11.36 -12.54
CA LEU A 821 -19.20 10.55 -11.56
C LEU A 821 -17.79 11.15 -11.34
N PRO A 822 -17.08 10.82 -10.25
CA PRO A 822 -15.72 11.33 -10.00
C PRO A 822 -14.80 11.17 -11.23
N GLY A 823 -13.99 12.19 -11.51
CA GLY A 823 -13.11 12.28 -12.70
C GLY A 823 -13.81 12.68 -14.00
N GLN A 824 -15.12 12.41 -14.14
CA GLN A 824 -15.82 12.51 -15.42
C GLN A 824 -16.35 13.91 -15.76
N TYR A 825 -16.04 14.40 -16.97
CA TYR A 825 -16.65 15.58 -17.59
C TYR A 825 -17.45 15.19 -18.84
N ALA A 826 -18.76 15.46 -18.85
CA ALA A 826 -19.64 15.19 -19.97
C ALA A 826 -19.43 16.14 -21.15
N GLU A 827 -19.20 15.59 -22.34
CA GLU A 827 -19.19 16.33 -23.59
C GLU A 827 -20.60 16.45 -24.18
N SER A 828 -21.03 17.68 -24.40
CA SER A 828 -22.35 18.00 -24.99
C SER A 828 -22.48 17.60 -26.46
N ALA A 829 -21.36 17.54 -27.19
CA ALA A 829 -21.34 17.20 -28.62
C ALA A 829 -21.60 15.72 -28.93
N THR A 830 -21.43 14.83 -27.95
CA THR A 830 -21.53 13.36 -28.14
C THR A 830 -22.35 12.64 -27.06
N GLY A 831 -22.55 13.24 -25.89
CA GLY A 831 -23.12 12.56 -24.72
C GLY A 831 -22.15 11.59 -24.03
N TRP A 832 -20.88 11.61 -24.40
CA TRP A 832 -19.82 10.78 -23.77
C TRP A 832 -19.12 11.57 -22.67
N HIS A 833 -18.48 10.90 -21.72
CA HIS A 833 -17.75 11.56 -20.65
C HIS A 833 -16.24 11.37 -20.84
N ASP A 834 -15.49 12.46 -20.81
CA ASP A 834 -14.03 12.44 -20.72
C ASP A 834 -13.64 12.11 -19.27
N ASN A 835 -12.90 11.01 -19.08
CA ASN A 835 -12.34 10.58 -17.80
C ASN A 835 -10.80 10.56 -17.92
N LEU A 836 -10.22 11.76 -18.09
CA LEU A 836 -8.78 12.07 -18.17
C LEU A 836 -8.03 11.39 -19.32
N LEU A 837 -7.74 10.09 -19.19
CA LEU A 837 -6.98 9.28 -20.15
C LEU A 837 -7.88 8.42 -21.05
N ARG A 838 -9.16 8.27 -20.71
CA ARG A 838 -10.15 7.47 -21.43
C ARG A 838 -11.47 8.21 -21.61
N THR A 839 -12.22 7.84 -22.63
CA THR A 839 -13.55 8.35 -22.96
C THR A 839 -14.58 7.30 -22.58
N TYR A 840 -15.40 7.60 -21.57
CA TYR A 840 -16.46 6.75 -21.05
C TYR A 840 -17.76 6.94 -21.83
N LEU A 841 -18.40 5.84 -22.21
CA LEU A 841 -19.68 5.79 -22.91
C LEU A 841 -20.78 5.38 -21.91
N PRO A 842 -21.51 6.32 -21.29
CA PRO A 842 -22.42 6.01 -20.19
C PRO A 842 -23.62 5.14 -20.63
N SER A 843 -24.06 5.23 -21.88
CA SER A 843 -25.11 4.34 -22.43
C SER A 843 -24.67 2.89 -22.59
N HIS A 844 -23.37 2.58 -22.42
CA HIS A 844 -22.82 1.23 -22.53
C HIS A 844 -22.03 0.78 -21.28
N GLY A 845 -21.87 1.63 -20.25
CA GLY A 845 -21.14 1.29 -19.02
C GLY A 845 -19.66 0.93 -19.23
N GLN A 846 -19.01 1.45 -20.28
CA GLN A 846 -17.66 1.06 -20.69
C GLN A 846 -16.85 2.20 -21.32
N TYR A 847 -15.56 1.96 -21.54
CA TYR A 847 -14.64 2.85 -22.25
C TYR A 847 -14.59 2.61 -23.77
N LEU A 848 -14.24 3.67 -24.50
CA LEU A 848 -13.99 3.65 -25.95
C LEU A 848 -12.54 3.25 -26.28
N GLU A 849 -11.58 3.69 -25.48
CA GLU A 849 -10.18 3.27 -25.53
C GLU A 849 -9.97 2.01 -24.67
N PRO A 850 -9.11 1.05 -25.09
CA PRO A 850 -8.59 0.05 -24.17
C PRO A 850 -7.85 0.70 -23.02
N ASP A 851 -7.76 0.03 -21.88
CA ASP A 851 -6.98 0.50 -20.74
C ASP A 851 -5.51 0.74 -21.15
N PRO A 852 -4.96 1.98 -21.05
CA PRO A 852 -3.59 2.28 -21.46
C PRO A 852 -2.54 1.50 -20.65
N LEU A 853 -2.94 0.95 -19.51
CA LEU A 853 -2.13 0.12 -18.62
C LEU A 853 -1.83 -1.28 -19.23
N GLY A 854 -2.78 -1.85 -19.99
CA GLY A 854 -2.61 -3.13 -20.67
C GLY A 854 -3.08 -4.39 -19.90
N PRO A 855 -2.68 -5.59 -20.37
CA PRO A 855 -3.42 -6.83 -20.13
C PRO A 855 -3.04 -7.54 -18.83
N TRP A 856 -3.93 -7.45 -17.84
CA TRP A 856 -3.68 -7.95 -16.49
C TRP A 856 -4.65 -9.03 -16.02
N PRO A 857 -4.21 -9.97 -15.15
CA PRO A 857 -5.08 -10.93 -14.49
C PRO A 857 -6.35 -10.28 -13.94
N GLN A 858 -7.49 -10.85 -14.30
CA GLN A 858 -8.83 -10.36 -13.97
C GLN A 858 -9.21 -8.96 -14.51
N THR A 859 -8.30 -8.19 -15.15
CA THR A 859 -8.67 -6.88 -15.71
C THR A 859 -9.45 -7.01 -17.01
N GLN A 860 -10.37 -6.08 -17.19
CA GLN A 860 -11.25 -5.97 -18.35
C GLN A 860 -10.69 -4.89 -19.29
N ALA A 861 -10.48 -5.21 -20.58
CA ALA A 861 -9.83 -4.27 -21.49
C ALA A 861 -10.53 -2.90 -21.64
N VAL A 862 -11.86 -2.83 -21.48
CA VAL A 862 -12.64 -1.59 -21.63
C VAL A 862 -13.71 -1.40 -20.54
N GLY A 863 -13.71 -2.22 -19.49
CA GLY A 863 -14.74 -2.15 -18.44
C GLY A 863 -14.59 -0.92 -17.55
N TYR A 864 -15.72 -0.37 -17.08
CA TYR A 864 -15.76 0.65 -16.04
C TYR A 864 -16.12 0.00 -14.70
N ALA A 865 -15.28 0.20 -13.66
CA ALA A 865 -15.59 -0.11 -12.26
C ALA A 865 -16.23 -1.51 -12.00
N GLN A 866 -15.77 -2.55 -12.71
CA GLN A 866 -16.33 -3.91 -12.70
C GLN A 866 -17.87 -3.96 -12.89
N GLN A 867 -18.44 -3.06 -13.69
CA GLN A 867 -19.88 -2.90 -13.91
C GLN A 867 -20.68 -2.60 -12.63
N GLN A 868 -20.04 -2.05 -11.59
CA GLN A 868 -20.64 -1.69 -10.30
C GLN A 868 -20.48 -0.18 -9.98
N ALA A 869 -20.83 0.70 -10.92
CA ALA A 869 -20.60 2.15 -10.86
C ALA A 869 -21.27 2.90 -9.68
N LEU A 870 -22.23 2.27 -8.96
CA LEU A 870 -22.82 2.81 -7.72
C LEU A 870 -22.11 2.35 -6.43
N ARG A 871 -21.06 1.53 -6.55
CA ARG A 871 -20.29 0.95 -5.43
C ARG A 871 -18.78 1.17 -5.57
N HIS A 872 -18.31 1.21 -6.82
CA HIS A 872 -16.92 1.42 -7.16
C HIS A 872 -16.83 2.64 -8.06
N ILE A 873 -15.99 3.58 -7.67
CA ILE A 873 -15.65 4.75 -8.48
C ILE A 873 -14.36 4.50 -9.25
N ASP A 874 -14.29 5.01 -10.46
CA ASP A 874 -13.09 5.11 -11.28
C ASP A 874 -12.80 6.63 -11.44
N PRO A 875 -12.25 7.27 -10.39
CA PRO A 875 -11.79 8.68 -10.44
C PRO A 875 -10.49 8.82 -11.23
N THR A 876 -9.80 7.69 -11.37
CA THR A 876 -8.65 7.39 -12.24
C THR A 876 -8.73 5.94 -12.72
N GLY A 877 -9.23 5.03 -11.87
CA GLY A 877 -9.45 3.62 -12.19
C GLY A 877 -10.11 2.74 -11.12
N LEU A 878 -9.91 3.04 -9.82
CA LEU A 878 -9.48 2.02 -8.84
C LEU A 878 -9.75 2.50 -7.35
N LEU A 879 -9.52 1.74 -6.23
CA LEU A 879 -10.05 1.98 -4.82
C LEU A 879 -9.24 1.81 -3.44
N LEU A 880 -7.99 1.29 -3.32
CA LEU A 880 -7.02 1.33 -2.15
C LEU A 880 -5.48 1.24 -2.52
N PHE A 881 -4.59 2.02 -1.88
CA PHE A 881 -3.43 2.72 -2.49
C PHE A 881 -2.12 1.93 -2.66
N ALA A 882 -1.79 1.56 -3.90
CA ALA A 882 -0.49 1.02 -4.27
C ALA A 882 0.29 2.00 -5.17
N PHE A 883 1.55 2.31 -4.82
CA PHE A 883 2.41 3.31 -5.46
C PHE A 883 3.65 2.64 -6.07
N ASP A 884 3.57 2.23 -7.33
CA ASP A 884 4.61 1.37 -7.88
C ASP A 884 5.97 2.06 -8.13
N GLY A 885 6.98 1.29 -8.48
CA GLY A 885 8.35 1.75 -8.64
C GLY A 885 8.64 2.53 -9.91
N THR A 886 9.87 3.02 -9.98
CA THR A 886 10.36 3.79 -11.13
C THR A 886 10.18 2.99 -12.42
N ARG A 887 9.28 3.41 -13.32
CA ARG A 887 8.86 2.64 -14.51
C ARG A 887 8.29 1.26 -14.21
N GLN A 888 7.79 1.03 -13.00
CA GLN A 888 6.91 -0.09 -12.76
C GLN A 888 5.48 0.42 -12.84
N ALA A 889 4.76 -0.26 -13.71
CA ALA A 889 3.42 0.01 -14.15
C ALA A 889 2.89 -1.28 -14.79
N PRO A 890 1.62 -1.34 -15.20
CA PRO A 890 0.96 -2.63 -15.31
C PRO A 890 1.65 -3.69 -16.14
N ILE A 891 2.04 -3.38 -17.36
CA ILE A 891 2.73 -4.35 -18.21
C ILE A 891 4.04 -4.98 -17.62
N THR A 892 4.55 -4.51 -16.48
CA THR A 892 5.75 -5.04 -15.79
C THR A 892 5.53 -6.15 -14.76
N LYS A 893 4.34 -6.25 -14.13
CA LYS A 893 4.11 -7.16 -12.97
C LYS A 893 5.10 -6.96 -11.81
N SER A 894 5.12 -5.77 -11.21
CA SER A 894 5.82 -5.54 -9.94
C SER A 894 5.21 -6.31 -8.78
N ASN A 895 5.94 -6.37 -7.67
CA ASN A 895 5.47 -6.94 -6.43
C ASN A 895 4.41 -6.08 -5.74
N VAL A 896 4.54 -4.76 -5.82
CA VAL A 896 3.54 -3.79 -5.36
C VAL A 896 2.18 -4.09 -5.97
N TRP A 897 2.16 -4.38 -7.27
CA TRP A 897 0.94 -4.80 -7.92
C TRP A 897 0.53 -6.24 -7.61
N LYS A 898 1.45 -7.21 -7.64
CA LYS A 898 1.08 -8.62 -7.39
C LYS A 898 0.32 -8.71 -6.07
N LEU A 899 0.80 -8.03 -5.03
CA LEU A 899 0.07 -7.84 -3.76
C LEU A 899 -1.24 -7.08 -3.92
N SER A 900 -1.28 -5.98 -4.68
CA SER A 900 -2.50 -5.19 -4.85
C SER A 900 -3.65 -6.00 -5.47
N GLN A 901 -3.41 -6.99 -6.34
CA GLN A 901 -4.50 -7.86 -6.86
C GLN A 901 -4.90 -8.98 -5.90
N LEU A 902 -4.02 -9.29 -4.94
CA LEU A 902 -4.34 -10.26 -3.90
C LEU A 902 -5.16 -9.61 -2.79
N TYR A 903 -5.20 -8.28 -2.68
CA TYR A 903 -5.98 -7.58 -1.64
C TYR A 903 -7.49 -7.81 -1.77
N GLN A 904 -8.11 -8.36 -0.71
CA GLN A 904 -9.53 -8.72 -0.67
C GLN A 904 -10.38 -7.85 0.28
N ASP A 905 -9.77 -7.17 1.26
CA ASP A 905 -10.46 -6.34 2.28
C ASP A 905 -11.15 -5.08 1.71
N GLY A 906 -11.03 -4.83 0.41
CA GLY A 906 -11.61 -3.69 -0.29
C GLY A 906 -11.21 -3.70 -1.77
N ALA A 907 -11.68 -2.71 -2.52
CA ALA A 907 -11.19 -2.50 -3.89
C ALA A 907 -9.85 -1.73 -3.88
N VAL A 908 -9.15 -1.63 -5.03
CA VAL A 908 -7.68 -1.41 -5.11
C VAL A 908 -7.34 -0.25 -6.05
N HIS A 909 -6.59 0.79 -5.61
CA HIS A 909 -6.19 2.13 -6.11
C HIS A 909 -4.72 2.00 -6.52
N TYR A 910 -4.46 1.12 -7.47
CA TYR A 910 -3.11 0.98 -7.98
C TYR A 910 -2.75 2.21 -8.83
N SER A 911 -1.56 2.77 -8.60
CA SER A 911 -0.94 3.83 -9.40
C SER A 911 0.37 3.31 -9.98
N ASP A 912 0.56 3.58 -11.27
CA ASP A 912 1.87 3.61 -11.90
C ASP A 912 2.86 4.38 -11.03
N GLY A 913 4.07 3.85 -10.96
CA GLY A 913 5.16 4.58 -10.37
C GLY A 913 5.69 5.68 -11.27
N PRO A 914 6.66 6.46 -10.79
CA PRO A 914 7.21 7.52 -11.60
C PRO A 914 7.93 6.99 -12.83
N GLY A 915 7.41 7.33 -14.01
CA GLY A 915 7.92 6.94 -15.32
C GLY A 915 7.18 5.84 -16.04
N ASN A 916 7.30 5.85 -17.37
CA ASN A 916 6.59 4.92 -18.24
C ASN A 916 7.24 3.50 -18.21
N PRO A 917 6.42 2.43 -18.02
CA PRO A 917 6.90 1.04 -17.90
C PRO A 917 7.48 0.47 -19.18
N VAL A 918 7.03 1.07 -20.28
CA VAL A 918 7.71 1.01 -21.54
C VAL A 918 8.85 2.02 -21.42
N THR A 919 8.74 3.21 -22.01
CA THR A 919 9.82 4.19 -22.22
C THR A 919 10.36 4.72 -20.90
N ALA A 920 11.68 4.70 -20.66
CA ALA A 920 12.17 5.54 -19.57
C ALA A 920 11.97 6.99 -19.97
N ASP A 921 11.60 7.86 -19.04
CA ASP A 921 11.20 9.23 -19.33
C ASP A 921 11.57 10.20 -18.18
N TRP A 922 11.04 11.43 -18.15
CA TRP A 922 11.42 12.40 -17.10
C TRP A 922 11.07 11.88 -15.72
N ASP A 923 9.92 11.24 -15.65
CA ASP A 923 9.33 10.77 -14.42
C ASP A 923 10.07 9.52 -13.93
N ALA A 924 10.54 8.68 -14.85
CA ALA A 924 11.45 7.57 -14.58
C ALA A 924 12.81 7.99 -13.99
N LEU A 925 13.17 9.27 -14.09
CA LEU A 925 14.54 9.74 -13.85
C LEU A 925 14.58 10.82 -12.78
N THR A 926 13.48 11.54 -12.60
CA THR A 926 13.32 12.69 -11.71
C THR A 926 11.99 12.71 -10.95
N ALA A 927 11.08 11.77 -11.24
CA ALA A 927 9.79 11.60 -10.56
C ALA A 927 8.96 12.87 -10.39
N TRP A 928 8.94 13.73 -11.41
CA TRP A 928 8.24 15.01 -11.35
C TRP A 928 6.70 14.90 -11.27
N ARG A 929 6.09 13.78 -11.68
CA ARG A 929 4.66 13.50 -11.45
C ARG A 929 4.37 13.00 -10.02
N ALA A 930 5.38 12.81 -9.17
CA ALA A 930 5.25 12.45 -7.74
C ALA A 930 4.15 13.24 -7.01
N GLY A 931 4.18 14.58 -7.13
CA GLY A 931 3.15 15.45 -6.55
C GLY A 931 1.75 15.11 -7.06
N ARG A 932 1.59 14.90 -8.37
CA ARG A 932 0.29 14.54 -8.97
C ARG A 932 -0.20 13.13 -8.58
N ILE A 933 0.72 12.18 -8.40
CA ILE A 933 0.42 10.83 -7.90
C ILE A 933 -0.09 10.93 -6.45
N LEU A 934 0.61 11.68 -5.58
CA LEU A 934 0.20 11.94 -4.20
C LEU A 934 -1.13 12.70 -4.12
N GLU A 935 -1.28 13.81 -4.85
CA GLU A 935 -2.52 14.57 -4.97
C GLU A 935 -3.67 13.66 -5.36
N SER A 936 -3.48 12.82 -6.40
CA SER A 936 -4.50 11.89 -6.87
C SER A 936 -4.85 10.81 -5.86
N GLN A 937 -3.87 10.23 -5.16
CA GLN A 937 -4.13 9.18 -4.17
C GLN A 937 -4.74 9.77 -2.88
N TRP A 938 -4.44 11.03 -2.56
CA TRP A 938 -5.05 11.78 -1.46
C TRP A 938 -6.52 12.02 -1.76
N ASN A 939 -6.78 12.68 -2.89
CA ASN A 939 -8.09 12.87 -3.51
C ASN A 939 -8.99 11.62 -3.44
N ASN A 940 -8.43 10.49 -3.88
CA ASN A 940 -8.99 9.14 -3.88
C ASN A 940 -9.34 8.65 -2.47
N PHE A 941 -8.36 8.62 -1.56
CA PHE A 941 -8.51 8.23 -0.15
C PHE A 941 -9.68 8.94 0.50
N LEU A 942 -9.72 10.24 0.31
CA LEU A 942 -10.68 11.13 0.92
C LEU A 942 -12.10 10.99 0.34
N ASN A 943 -12.26 10.45 -0.88
CA ASN A 943 -13.58 10.05 -1.39
C ASN A 943 -14.08 8.85 -0.58
N ARG A 944 -13.25 7.81 -0.49
CA ARG A 944 -13.58 6.58 0.24
C ARG A 944 -13.87 6.81 1.72
N MET A 945 -13.21 7.82 2.28
CA MET A 945 -13.34 8.23 3.67
C MET A 945 -14.65 9.04 3.88
N GLN A 946 -15.02 9.92 2.93
CA GLN A 946 -16.31 10.62 2.95
C GLN A 946 -17.50 9.66 2.75
N GLU A 947 -17.40 8.70 1.84
CA GLU A 947 -18.40 7.67 1.55
C GLU A 947 -18.89 6.93 2.80
N GLN A 948 -17.98 6.67 3.73
CA GLN A 948 -18.25 5.89 4.94
C GLN A 948 -18.79 6.77 6.09
N GLY A 949 -18.46 8.06 6.09
CA GLY A 949 -18.98 9.06 7.02
C GLY A 949 -18.48 8.91 8.47
N PRO A 950 -19.07 9.65 9.43
CA PRO A 950 -18.69 9.61 10.84
C PRO A 950 -19.28 8.39 11.55
N THR A 951 -19.05 7.20 11.01
CA THR A 951 -19.27 5.96 11.78
C THR A 951 -18.09 5.74 12.73
N PRO A 952 -18.33 5.13 13.90
CA PRO A 952 -17.26 4.85 14.83
C PRO A 952 -16.43 3.64 14.32
N THR A 953 -17.02 2.77 13.49
CA THR A 953 -16.42 1.62 12.79
C THR A 953 -15.21 2.01 11.95
N ALA A 954 -14.01 1.68 12.43
CA ALA A 954 -12.76 2.00 11.75
C ALA A 954 -12.57 1.30 10.41
N ILE A 955 -12.17 2.09 9.40
CA ILE A 955 -11.79 1.63 8.07
C ILE A 955 -10.33 1.20 8.11
N PRO A 956 -9.96 -0.05 7.80
CA PRO A 956 -8.56 -0.38 7.59
C PRO A 956 -8.02 0.39 6.38
N VAL A 957 -6.88 1.04 6.57
CA VAL A 957 -6.18 1.78 5.53
C VAL A 957 -4.82 1.13 5.36
N ASP A 958 -4.53 0.73 4.13
CA ASP A 958 -3.35 -0.02 3.77
C ASP A 958 -2.69 0.56 2.53
N LEU A 959 -1.37 0.48 2.49
CA LEU A 959 -0.51 1.13 1.51
C LEU A 959 0.55 0.15 1.00
N LEU A 960 0.85 0.22 -0.29
CA LEU A 960 1.96 -0.50 -0.91
C LEU A 960 2.81 0.47 -1.74
N GLY A 961 4.11 0.22 -1.91
CA GLY A 961 4.88 0.91 -2.95
C GLY A 961 6.31 0.43 -3.17
N PHE A 962 6.98 0.82 -4.26
CA PHE A 962 8.36 0.39 -4.61
C PHE A 962 9.22 1.60 -5.03
N SER A 963 10.54 1.60 -4.79
CA SER A 963 11.46 2.56 -5.40
C SER A 963 11.06 4.01 -5.04
N ARG A 964 10.84 4.86 -6.03
CA ARG A 964 10.30 6.21 -5.83
C ARG A 964 8.84 6.18 -5.37
N GLY A 965 8.03 5.21 -5.81
CA GLY A 965 6.67 5.03 -5.31
C GLY A 965 6.60 4.56 -3.85
N ALA A 966 7.57 3.80 -3.34
CA ALA A 966 7.73 3.55 -1.91
C ALA A 966 8.00 4.87 -1.15
N ALA A 967 8.79 5.75 -1.75
CA ALA A 967 9.05 7.08 -1.22
C ALA A 967 7.78 7.97 -1.24
N LEU A 968 6.90 7.79 -2.23
CA LEU A 968 5.54 8.38 -2.23
C LEU A 968 4.64 7.74 -1.18
N ALA A 969 4.61 6.42 -1.06
CA ALA A 969 3.79 5.71 -0.07
C ALA A 969 4.17 6.11 1.37
N ARG A 970 5.47 6.38 1.64
CA ARG A 970 5.97 6.99 2.90
C ARG A 970 5.40 8.39 3.14
N ASP A 971 5.58 9.32 2.20
CA ASP A 971 5.04 10.68 2.33
C ASP A 971 3.51 10.70 2.42
N PHE A 972 2.85 9.80 1.71
CA PHE A 972 1.41 9.58 1.72
C PHE A 972 0.92 9.04 3.08
N SER A 973 1.62 8.06 3.64
CA SER A 973 1.43 7.58 5.01
C SER A 973 1.45 8.75 5.99
N ASN A 974 2.44 9.63 5.83
CA ASN A 974 2.62 10.76 6.74
C ASN A 974 1.52 11.80 6.56
N ARG A 975 1.06 12.05 5.32
CA ARG A 975 -0.13 12.88 5.04
C ARG A 975 -1.37 12.32 5.74
N ILE A 976 -1.65 11.01 5.66
CA ILE A 976 -2.79 10.41 6.38
C ILE A 976 -2.67 10.68 7.89
N LEU A 977 -1.47 10.49 8.46
CA LEU A 977 -1.25 10.54 9.90
C LEU A 977 -1.11 11.95 10.50
N ASP A 978 -0.75 12.96 9.72
CA ASP A 978 -0.88 14.37 10.15
C ASP A 978 -2.32 14.73 10.52
N HIS A 979 -3.26 14.09 9.82
CA HIS A 979 -4.70 14.26 9.92
C HIS A 979 -5.39 13.08 10.65
N THR A 980 -4.64 12.27 11.40
CA THR A 980 -5.17 11.16 12.21
C THR A 980 -4.83 11.34 13.68
N ARG A 981 -5.80 11.14 14.59
CA ARG A 981 -5.63 11.18 16.06
C ARG A 981 -6.50 10.12 16.71
N GLN A 982 -5.94 9.24 17.54
CA GLN A 982 -6.68 8.20 18.29
C GLN A 982 -7.62 7.35 17.41
N GLY A 983 -7.11 6.91 16.24
CA GLY A 983 -7.89 6.20 15.23
C GLY A 983 -8.78 7.10 14.35
N TRP A 984 -9.25 8.25 14.82
CA TRP A 984 -10.02 9.14 13.95
C TRP A 984 -9.12 9.76 12.88
N PHE A 985 -9.43 9.52 11.62
CA PHE A 985 -9.06 10.44 10.54
C PHE A 985 -10.02 11.64 10.58
N VAL A 986 -9.47 12.85 10.65
CA VAL A 986 -10.25 14.07 10.91
C VAL A 986 -9.85 15.18 9.94
N LEU A 987 -9.91 14.90 8.65
CA LEU A 987 -9.86 15.92 7.60
C LEU A 987 -11.29 16.39 7.29
N ASN A 988 -11.77 17.47 7.92
CA ASN A 988 -12.55 18.35 7.04
C ASN A 988 -11.60 18.73 5.92
N ASP A 989 -12.13 18.64 4.71
CA ASP A 989 -11.44 18.74 3.45
C ASP A 989 -12.04 19.99 2.76
N PRO A 990 -11.34 20.70 1.85
CA PRO A 990 -11.69 22.07 1.46
C PRO A 990 -13.10 22.32 0.88
N GLN A 991 -13.90 21.31 0.54
CA GLN A 991 -15.28 21.42 0.03
C GLN A 991 -16.30 20.35 0.53
N ARG A 992 -16.17 19.04 0.24
CA ARG A 992 -16.77 17.91 1.02
C ARG A 992 -16.95 18.24 2.48
N GLY A 993 -15.92 18.90 3.02
CA GLY A 993 -15.85 19.13 4.42
C GLY A 993 -15.55 17.84 5.16
N ALA A 994 -16.36 17.53 6.18
CA ALA A 994 -16.05 16.72 7.35
C ALA A 994 -15.88 15.24 7.02
N ILE A 995 -14.70 14.90 6.54
CA ILE A 995 -14.21 13.54 6.66
C ILE A 995 -13.71 13.37 8.10
N ARG A 996 -14.68 13.16 8.98
CA ARG A 996 -14.50 12.40 10.21
C ARG A 996 -14.83 10.97 9.85
N SER A 997 -13.83 10.11 9.86
CA SER A 997 -14.01 8.68 9.65
C SER A 997 -13.05 8.00 10.62
N CYS A 998 -13.50 6.97 11.32
CA CYS A 998 -12.54 6.17 12.06
C CYS A 998 -11.68 5.39 11.06
N ILE A 999 -10.36 5.33 11.29
CA ILE A 999 -9.42 4.56 10.47
C ILE A 999 -8.49 3.72 11.34
N THR A 1000 -8.01 2.63 10.77
CA THR A 1000 -6.89 1.86 11.31
C THR A 1000 -5.82 1.82 10.23
N PRO A 1001 -4.79 2.68 10.31
CA PRO A 1001 -3.61 2.60 9.44
C PRO A 1001 -2.92 1.27 9.80
N ARG A 1002 -3.09 0.26 8.96
CA ARG A 1002 -2.86 -1.14 9.33
C ARG A 1002 -1.53 -1.63 8.77
N PHE A 1003 -1.29 -1.49 7.47
CA PHE A 1003 -0.04 -1.90 6.83
C PHE A 1003 0.50 -0.86 5.84
N LEU A 1004 1.79 -0.55 5.96
CA LEU A 1004 2.57 0.09 4.89
C LEU A 1004 3.65 -0.88 4.39
N GLY A 1005 3.37 -1.53 3.26
CA GLY A 1005 4.35 -2.31 2.52
C GLY A 1005 5.15 -1.43 1.57
N LEU A 1006 6.48 -1.55 1.56
CA LEU A 1006 7.38 -0.77 0.72
C LEU A 1006 8.37 -1.70 0.03
N PHE A 1007 8.96 -1.32 -1.10
CA PHE A 1007 10.07 -2.04 -1.74
C PHE A 1007 11.14 -1.05 -2.21
N ASP A 1008 12.36 -1.54 -2.34
CA ASP A 1008 13.63 -0.80 -2.22
C ASP A 1008 13.52 0.71 -2.35
N THR A 1009 13.13 1.38 -1.27
CA THR A 1009 12.85 2.81 -1.33
C THR A 1009 14.11 3.55 -1.74
N VAL A 1010 14.04 4.15 -2.91
CA VAL A 1010 15.08 5.01 -3.46
C VAL A 1010 14.33 6.26 -3.89
N ALA A 1011 14.28 7.26 -3.00
CA ALA A 1011 13.47 8.44 -3.20
C ALA A 1011 13.87 9.19 -4.48
N GLN A 1012 15.17 9.48 -4.62
CA GLN A 1012 15.81 10.07 -5.81
C GLN A 1012 14.92 11.09 -6.55
N PHE A 1013 14.23 11.94 -5.80
CA PHE A 1013 13.31 12.88 -6.39
C PHE A 1013 14.10 14.01 -7.04
N GLY A 1014 13.66 14.41 -8.22
CA GLY A 1014 14.42 15.29 -9.08
C GLY A 1014 15.77 14.69 -9.52
N LEU A 1015 16.77 15.54 -9.71
CA LEU A 1015 18.12 15.16 -10.10
C LEU A 1015 18.93 14.58 -8.94
N GLY A 1016 19.36 13.32 -9.01
CA GLY A 1016 20.32 12.77 -8.05
C GLY A 1016 19.85 12.79 -6.58
N GLY A 1017 18.55 13.00 -6.33
CA GLY A 1017 17.99 13.22 -5.00
C GLY A 1017 18.03 14.67 -4.50
N TRP A 1018 18.30 15.67 -5.36
CA TRP A 1018 18.27 17.10 -5.01
C TRP A 1018 16.91 17.59 -4.48
N SER A 1019 15.87 16.77 -4.66
CA SER A 1019 14.50 16.96 -4.20
C SER A 1019 14.11 15.84 -3.24
N ASN A 1020 15.03 15.19 -2.52
CA ASN A 1020 14.67 14.22 -1.48
C ASN A 1020 14.09 14.91 -0.23
N SER A 1021 14.63 16.06 0.17
CA SER A 1021 14.20 16.93 1.30
C SER A 1021 12.83 17.61 1.12
N GLN A 1022 12.00 17.01 0.28
CA GLN A 1022 10.80 17.56 -0.33
C GLN A 1022 9.60 16.62 -0.20
N TYR A 1023 9.86 15.40 0.24
CA TYR A 1023 8.89 14.37 0.54
C TYR A 1023 9.23 13.90 1.94
N ARG A 1024 8.24 13.58 2.76
CA ARG A 1024 8.48 13.20 4.15
C ARG A 1024 8.71 11.71 4.19
N LEU A 1025 9.99 11.37 4.21
CA LEU A 1025 10.46 10.00 4.04
C LEU A 1025 10.61 9.26 5.37
N GLY A 1026 10.12 9.80 6.48
CA GLY A 1026 9.74 8.95 7.61
C GLY A 1026 8.59 7.99 7.24
N VAL A 1027 8.20 7.16 8.19
CA VAL A 1027 6.82 6.65 8.34
C VAL A 1027 6.38 7.12 9.73
N SER A 1028 5.33 6.58 10.32
CA SER A 1028 5.00 6.80 11.72
C SER A 1028 4.64 5.50 12.45
N GLU A 1029 4.94 5.44 13.74
CA GLU A 1029 4.54 4.35 14.64
C GLU A 1029 3.02 4.20 14.80
N ALA A 1030 2.23 5.15 14.29
CA ALA A 1030 0.77 5.05 14.20
C ALA A 1030 0.26 4.17 13.02
N TRP A 1031 1.15 3.58 12.22
CA TRP A 1031 0.83 2.39 11.42
C TRP A 1031 0.90 1.13 12.31
N SER A 1032 -0.02 0.19 12.14
CA SER A 1032 0.01 -1.05 12.92
C SER A 1032 1.21 -1.93 12.52
N TRP A 1033 1.63 -1.87 11.26
CA TRP A 1033 2.83 -2.54 10.74
C TRP A 1033 3.41 -1.87 9.48
N VAL A 1034 4.73 -1.92 9.31
CA VAL A 1034 5.48 -1.25 8.22
C VAL A 1034 6.63 -2.16 7.74
N ALA A 1035 6.38 -2.95 6.69
CA ALA A 1035 7.42 -3.78 6.09
C ALA A 1035 8.01 -3.10 4.86
N HIS A 1036 9.34 -3.10 4.70
CA HIS A 1036 9.98 -2.43 3.56
C HIS A 1036 11.11 -3.25 2.95
N ALA A 1037 10.83 -3.84 1.79
CA ALA A 1037 11.76 -4.53 0.91
C ALA A 1037 13.02 -3.70 0.48
N VAL A 1038 14.27 -4.21 0.53
CA VAL A 1038 15.51 -3.42 0.26
C VAL A 1038 16.62 -4.24 -0.46
N ALA A 1039 17.43 -3.61 -1.32
CA ALA A 1039 18.58 -4.24 -2.00
C ALA A 1039 19.89 -4.26 -1.18
N MET A 1040 20.54 -5.43 -1.09
CA MET A 1040 21.92 -5.55 -0.59
C MET A 1040 22.95 -5.56 -1.71
N HIS A 1041 22.62 -5.84 -2.97
CA HIS A 1041 23.62 -5.96 -4.04
C HIS A 1041 23.51 -4.85 -5.10
N GLU A 1042 22.85 -3.74 -4.74
CA GLU A 1042 22.79 -2.52 -5.55
C GLU A 1042 24.05 -1.66 -5.38
N HIS A 1043 24.95 -1.68 -6.36
CA HIS A 1043 26.20 -0.91 -6.31
C HIS A 1043 26.15 0.48 -6.98
N ARG A 1044 25.02 0.90 -7.57
CA ARG A 1044 24.94 2.19 -8.29
C ARG A 1044 24.75 3.35 -7.31
N ILE A 1045 25.72 4.26 -7.29
CA ILE A 1045 25.73 5.48 -6.44
C ILE A 1045 24.46 6.34 -6.57
N LEU A 1046 23.83 6.35 -7.76
CA LEU A 1046 22.57 7.07 -8.02
C LEU A 1046 21.30 6.35 -7.57
N PHE A 1047 21.40 5.22 -6.86
CA PHE A 1047 20.27 4.50 -6.26
C PHE A 1047 20.36 4.43 -4.73
N PRO A 1048 20.63 5.55 -4.01
CA PRO A 1048 20.79 5.51 -2.56
C PRO A 1048 19.53 4.97 -1.88
N LEU A 1049 19.75 4.01 -0.98
CA LEU A 1049 18.70 3.49 -0.12
C LEU A 1049 18.19 4.66 0.72
N SER A 1050 16.92 5.01 0.59
CA SER A 1050 16.24 5.79 1.61
C SER A 1050 15.97 4.84 2.77
N GLY A 1051 16.91 4.76 3.71
CA GLY A 1051 16.85 3.88 4.86
C GLY A 1051 15.64 4.23 5.74
N LEU A 1052 15.28 3.31 6.63
CA LEU A 1052 14.24 3.53 7.61
C LEU A 1052 14.91 3.65 9.00
N ALA A 1053 14.49 4.63 9.81
CA ALA A 1053 15.13 4.97 11.08
C ALA A 1053 14.42 4.35 12.30
N GLN A 1054 14.92 3.18 12.75
CA GLN A 1054 14.49 2.33 13.88
C GLN A 1054 13.20 2.71 14.62
N ALA A 1055 12.18 1.84 14.54
CA ALA A 1055 10.88 1.99 15.21
C ALA A 1055 10.22 0.65 15.58
N MET A 1056 9.24 0.70 16.51
CA MET A 1056 8.43 -0.41 17.02
C MET A 1056 7.81 -1.31 15.94
N ASN A 1057 7.20 -0.67 14.95
CA ASN A 1057 6.18 -1.25 14.07
C ASN A 1057 6.74 -1.67 12.71
N ALA A 1058 8.07 -1.73 12.57
CA ALA A 1058 8.73 -1.75 11.28
C ALA A 1058 9.97 -2.66 11.26
N VAL A 1059 10.35 -3.19 10.10
CA VAL A 1059 11.13 -4.45 10.05
C VAL A 1059 12.26 -4.51 9.00
N GLU A 1060 13.52 -4.41 9.46
CA GLU A 1060 14.79 -4.31 8.68
C GLU A 1060 15.53 -5.67 8.58
N MET A 1061 15.57 -6.30 7.40
CA MET A 1061 15.57 -7.79 7.26
C MET A 1061 16.20 -8.37 5.92
N PRO A 1062 17.50 -8.16 5.63
CA PRO A 1062 18.33 -8.09 4.35
C PRO A 1062 18.28 -9.04 3.10
N PHE A 1063 18.47 -8.51 1.86
CA PHE A 1063 18.29 -9.19 0.53
C PHE A 1063 19.44 -9.19 -0.51
N ILE A 1064 19.82 -10.36 -1.03
CA ILE A 1064 20.65 -10.44 -2.23
C ILE A 1064 19.87 -10.07 -3.48
N GLY A 1065 20.42 -9.16 -4.28
CA GLY A 1065 19.79 -8.56 -5.45
C GLY A 1065 20.07 -7.05 -5.54
N ALA A 1066 20.11 -6.52 -6.75
CA ALA A 1066 20.15 -5.08 -7.05
C ALA A 1066 18.72 -4.48 -7.13
N HIS A 1067 18.57 -3.16 -7.20
CA HIS A 1067 17.31 -2.43 -7.00
C HIS A 1067 16.05 -2.97 -7.72
N SER A 1068 16.18 -3.46 -8.96
CA SER A 1068 15.07 -4.01 -9.76
C SER A 1068 14.67 -5.43 -9.34
N GLN A 1069 15.59 -6.17 -8.75
CA GLN A 1069 15.36 -7.52 -8.22
C GLN A 1069 14.54 -7.49 -6.92
N ILE A 1070 14.10 -6.31 -6.45
CA ILE A 1070 13.49 -6.12 -5.13
C ILE A 1070 11.98 -5.90 -5.21
N GLY A 1071 11.53 -4.81 -5.82
CA GLY A 1071 10.12 -4.61 -6.11
C GLY A 1071 9.66 -5.35 -7.36
N GLY A 1072 10.56 -6.10 -8.01
CA GLY A 1072 10.31 -6.75 -9.27
C GLY A 1072 9.93 -5.76 -10.35
N GLY A 1073 9.04 -6.22 -11.22
CA GLY A 1073 8.64 -5.51 -12.42
C GLY A 1073 9.57 -5.87 -13.57
N ILE A 1074 9.19 -6.94 -14.26
CA ILE A 1074 9.78 -7.44 -15.49
C ILE A 1074 9.45 -6.43 -16.60
N LEU A 1075 10.41 -5.59 -16.96
CA LEU A 1075 10.34 -4.59 -18.04
C LEU A 1075 10.19 -5.26 -19.46
N PRO A 1076 10.46 -4.58 -20.62
CA PRO A 1076 10.23 -5.18 -21.96
C PRO A 1076 11.32 -5.88 -22.86
N GLU A 1077 12.66 -5.86 -22.67
CA GLU A 1077 13.69 -6.26 -23.73
C GLU A 1077 14.90 -7.19 -23.35
N GLU A 1078 15.13 -7.50 -22.08
CA GLU A 1078 16.46 -7.91 -21.61
C GLU A 1078 16.65 -9.31 -22.22
N ASN A 1079 17.85 -9.58 -22.74
CA ASN A 1079 18.12 -10.76 -23.55
C ASN A 1079 19.28 -11.62 -22.95
N SER A 1080 19.07 -12.24 -21.78
CA SER A 1080 19.85 -13.36 -21.15
C SER A 1080 19.45 -13.68 -19.68
N ASP A 1081 18.36 -14.44 -19.46
CA ASP A 1081 17.85 -15.01 -18.17
C ASP A 1081 17.43 -14.03 -17.03
N ILE A 1082 16.13 -13.91 -16.70
CA ILE A 1082 15.67 -13.13 -15.52
C ILE A 1082 15.96 -13.91 -14.24
N SER A 1083 16.78 -13.27 -13.42
CA SER A 1083 16.86 -13.51 -12.01
C SER A 1083 15.54 -13.10 -11.33
N ASP A 1084 14.71 -14.08 -10.95
CA ASP A 1084 13.34 -13.88 -10.44
C ASP A 1084 13.25 -13.61 -8.92
N LEU A 1085 14.31 -13.00 -8.38
CA LEU A 1085 14.47 -12.61 -6.98
C LEU A 1085 13.31 -11.85 -6.34
N ASP A 1086 12.64 -11.05 -7.15
CA ASP A 1086 11.51 -10.24 -6.72
C ASP A 1086 10.40 -11.09 -6.10
N LYS A 1087 10.30 -12.35 -6.46
CA LYS A 1087 9.35 -13.29 -5.86
C LYS A 1087 9.61 -13.58 -4.38
N VAL A 1088 10.88 -13.58 -4.01
CA VAL A 1088 11.32 -13.75 -2.62
C VAL A 1088 10.92 -12.50 -1.84
N ALA A 1089 11.15 -11.34 -2.46
CA ALA A 1089 10.76 -10.05 -1.94
C ALA A 1089 9.26 -9.93 -1.68
N LEU A 1090 8.50 -10.39 -2.66
CA LEU A 1090 7.06 -10.43 -2.69
C LEU A 1090 6.48 -11.34 -1.62
N ALA A 1091 7.02 -12.55 -1.47
CA ALA A 1091 6.53 -13.54 -0.54
C ALA A 1091 6.70 -13.11 0.92
N TRP A 1092 7.87 -12.55 1.26
CA TRP A 1092 8.05 -11.88 2.54
C TRP A 1092 7.05 -10.72 2.73
N MET A 1093 6.86 -9.86 1.73
CA MET A 1093 5.93 -8.73 1.86
C MET A 1093 4.47 -9.17 1.99
N HIS A 1094 4.07 -10.25 1.31
CA HIS A 1094 2.75 -10.87 1.42
C HIS A 1094 2.54 -11.47 2.81
N TRP A 1095 3.56 -12.17 3.33
CA TRP A 1095 3.58 -12.65 4.71
C TRP A 1095 3.45 -11.50 5.70
N GLN A 1096 4.23 -10.42 5.55
CA GLN A 1096 4.16 -9.23 6.42
C GLN A 1096 2.81 -8.51 6.34
N ALA A 1097 2.21 -8.43 5.15
CA ALA A 1097 0.88 -7.85 4.94
C ALA A 1097 -0.21 -8.70 5.63
N THR A 1098 -0.19 -10.02 5.41
CA THR A 1098 -1.15 -10.96 6.00
C THR A 1098 -0.98 -11.02 7.53
N ALA A 1099 0.27 -10.95 8.03
CA ALA A 1099 0.58 -10.87 9.45
C ALA A 1099 0.16 -9.54 10.11
N ALA A 1100 0.13 -8.43 9.35
CA ALA A 1100 -0.50 -7.17 9.76
C ALA A 1100 -2.05 -7.24 9.76
N GLY A 1101 -2.62 -8.39 9.42
CA GLY A 1101 -4.05 -8.65 9.45
C GLY A 1101 -4.80 -8.24 8.19
N LEU A 1102 -4.14 -8.16 7.03
CA LEU A 1102 -4.79 -7.94 5.73
C LEU A 1102 -5.29 -9.26 5.16
N THR A 1103 -6.53 -9.29 4.69
CA THR A 1103 -7.00 -10.41 3.86
C THR A 1103 -6.40 -10.27 2.47
N LEU A 1104 -5.28 -10.98 2.25
CA LEU A 1104 -4.72 -11.21 0.92
C LEU A 1104 -5.06 -12.64 0.45
N ALA A 1105 -5.44 -12.78 -0.81
CA ALA A 1105 -5.42 -14.07 -1.50
C ALA A 1105 -3.99 -14.64 -1.48
N GLU A 1106 -3.87 -15.97 -1.43
CA GLU A 1106 -2.57 -16.65 -1.48
C GLU A 1106 -1.75 -16.26 -2.72
N LEU A 1107 -0.44 -16.07 -2.54
CA LEU A 1107 0.48 -15.91 -3.65
C LEU A 1107 0.48 -17.14 -4.54
N SER A 1108 0.57 -16.92 -5.86
CA SER A 1108 0.59 -18.03 -6.80
C SER A 1108 1.84 -18.91 -6.60
N GLN A 1109 1.70 -20.22 -6.82
CA GLN A 1109 2.81 -21.19 -6.98
C GLN A 1109 3.82 -20.83 -8.11
N THR A 1110 3.72 -19.66 -8.73
CA THR A 1110 4.70 -19.08 -9.67
C THR A 1110 5.32 -17.76 -9.20
N ASP A 1111 4.61 -16.98 -8.37
CA ASP A 1111 5.04 -15.67 -7.87
C ASP A 1111 5.69 -15.76 -6.49
N LEU A 1112 5.31 -16.77 -5.72
CA LEU A 1112 6.06 -17.25 -4.55
C LEU A 1112 7.31 -18.05 -5.03
N SER A 1113 7.49 -18.27 -6.35
CA SER A 1113 8.30 -19.38 -6.90
C SER A 1113 9.49 -19.06 -7.78
N VAL A 1114 10.69 -19.37 -7.30
CA VAL A 1114 11.92 -18.83 -7.88
C VAL A 1114 12.84 -19.89 -8.47
N LEU A 1115 13.26 -19.66 -9.72
CA LEU A 1115 13.77 -20.71 -10.62
C LEU A 1115 15.13 -20.43 -11.26
N HIS A 1116 15.61 -19.19 -11.30
CA HIS A 1116 16.86 -18.84 -11.99
C HIS A 1116 17.85 -18.15 -11.03
N PRO A 1117 18.48 -18.90 -10.10
CA PRO A 1117 19.32 -18.36 -9.02
C PRO A 1117 20.58 -17.61 -9.45
N ILE A 1118 20.44 -16.35 -9.87
CA ILE A 1118 21.48 -15.53 -10.51
C ILE A 1118 21.49 -14.14 -9.88
N LEU A 1119 22.53 -13.76 -9.15
CA LEU A 1119 22.71 -12.36 -8.75
C LEU A 1119 23.08 -11.51 -9.98
N GLN A 1120 22.55 -10.27 -10.05
CA GLN A 1120 22.89 -9.29 -11.07
C GLN A 1120 23.58 -8.04 -10.48
N ASP A 1121 24.52 -7.46 -11.25
CA ASP A 1121 25.16 -6.17 -10.95
C ASP A 1121 25.05 -5.26 -12.19
N MET A 1122 24.23 -4.22 -12.04
CA MET A 1122 23.87 -3.27 -13.10
C MET A 1122 24.99 -2.25 -13.42
N ARG A 1123 26.21 -2.44 -12.90
CA ARG A 1123 27.42 -1.69 -13.31
C ARG A 1123 28.09 -2.34 -14.52
N SER A 1124 28.69 -1.52 -15.39
CA SER A 1124 29.51 -2.01 -16.51
C SER A 1124 30.82 -2.66 -16.03
N PRO A 1125 31.48 -3.53 -16.84
CA PRO A 1125 32.69 -4.24 -16.44
C PRO A 1125 33.83 -3.33 -15.94
N GLY A 1126 34.06 -2.21 -16.62
CA GLY A 1126 35.04 -1.21 -16.18
C GLY A 1126 34.76 -0.63 -14.80
N LEU A 1127 33.48 -0.50 -14.42
CA LEU A 1127 33.07 -0.10 -13.07
C LEU A 1127 33.14 -1.26 -12.07
N ARG A 1128 32.87 -2.51 -12.45
CA ARG A 1128 33.07 -3.70 -11.59
C ARG A 1128 34.54 -3.94 -11.24
N LEU A 1129 35.47 -3.54 -12.12
CA LEU A 1129 36.91 -3.54 -11.86
C LEU A 1129 37.36 -2.37 -10.97
N SER A 1130 36.90 -1.15 -11.27
CA SER A 1130 37.41 0.09 -10.64
C SER A 1130 36.66 0.54 -9.38
N THR A 1131 35.43 0.07 -9.15
CA THR A 1131 34.63 0.45 -7.97
C THR A 1131 34.35 -0.77 -7.09
N GLN A 1132 34.85 -0.75 -5.85
CA GLN A 1132 34.58 -1.78 -4.84
C GLN A 1132 33.41 -1.39 -3.91
N GLY A 1133 33.08 -0.10 -3.85
CA GLY A 1133 32.01 0.44 -3.00
C GLY A 1133 30.60 0.12 -3.49
N VAL A 1134 29.63 0.64 -2.74
CA VAL A 1134 28.20 0.35 -2.89
C VAL A 1134 27.40 1.67 -2.98
N ARG A 1135 26.09 1.63 -3.18
CA ARG A 1135 25.23 2.80 -3.04
C ARG A 1135 25.34 3.46 -1.65
N ARG A 1136 24.87 4.69 -1.51
CA ARG A 1136 24.74 5.44 -0.24
C ARG A 1136 23.44 5.04 0.50
N VAL A 1137 23.32 5.36 1.79
CA VAL A 1137 22.05 5.31 2.54
C VAL A 1137 21.71 6.70 3.05
N ASP A 1138 20.48 7.10 2.80
CA ASP A 1138 19.91 8.38 3.20
C ASP A 1138 18.90 8.10 4.35
N TYR A 1139 19.18 8.53 5.58
CA TYR A 1139 18.24 8.44 6.70
C TYR A 1139 17.59 9.81 6.92
N HIS A 1140 16.56 10.09 6.12
CA HIS A 1140 15.87 11.39 6.00
C HIS A 1140 15.20 11.87 7.32
N GLY A 1141 16.01 12.30 8.27
CA GLY A 1141 15.63 12.66 9.64
C GLY A 1141 16.79 12.73 10.65
N HIS A 1142 17.98 12.18 10.33
CA HIS A 1142 19.11 12.08 11.27
C HIS A 1142 20.46 12.50 10.66
N ASP A 1143 21.38 12.96 11.51
CA ASP A 1143 22.71 13.46 11.12
C ASP A 1143 23.72 12.36 10.68
N GLN A 1144 23.25 11.21 10.20
CA GLN A 1144 24.09 10.05 9.84
C GLN A 1144 23.71 9.42 8.49
N ASP A 1145 23.62 10.22 7.43
CA ASP A 1145 23.67 9.69 6.05
C ASP A 1145 24.96 8.89 5.84
N LEU A 1146 24.81 7.64 5.39
CA LEU A 1146 25.94 6.72 5.27
C LEU A 1146 26.48 6.76 3.84
N LEU A 1147 27.64 7.40 3.66
CA LEU A 1147 28.36 7.56 2.38
C LEU A 1147 28.40 6.29 1.53
N TYR A 1148 28.45 5.13 2.19
CA TYR A 1148 28.10 3.85 1.62
C TYR A 1148 27.07 3.20 2.56
N GLN A 1149 26.08 2.52 1.97
CA GLN A 1149 25.44 1.35 2.58
C GLN A 1149 26.51 0.40 3.08
N ASP A 1150 27.72 0.43 2.50
CA ASP A 1150 28.93 -0.26 2.99
C ASP A 1150 29.47 0.22 4.35
N SER A 1151 28.58 0.86 5.13
CA SER A 1151 28.64 1.13 6.56
C SER A 1151 27.21 1.26 7.14
N HIS A 1152 26.24 0.42 6.78
CA HIS A 1152 24.88 0.39 7.35
C HIS A 1152 24.77 -0.66 8.46
N PRO A 1153 24.04 -0.39 9.57
CA PRO A 1153 23.82 -1.34 10.66
C PRO A 1153 23.21 -2.69 10.25
N ALA A 1154 21.87 -2.82 10.26
CA ALA A 1154 21.20 -4.10 10.01
C ALA A 1154 21.45 -4.66 8.59
N LEU A 1155 21.95 -3.82 7.69
CA LEU A 1155 22.32 -4.11 6.31
C LEU A 1155 23.84 -3.91 6.12
N GLY A 1156 24.69 -4.58 6.91
CA GLY A 1156 26.16 -4.33 6.98
C GLY A 1156 27.09 -5.53 6.67
N ARG A 1157 28.45 -5.42 6.76
CA ARG A 1157 29.65 -6.31 6.40
C ARG A 1157 29.70 -7.63 7.15
N GLU A 1158 28.54 -8.24 7.19
CA GLU A 1158 28.20 -9.58 7.65
C GLU A 1158 26.87 -10.07 7.16
N VAL A 1159 26.07 -9.14 6.70
CA VAL A 1159 24.94 -9.30 5.84
C VAL A 1159 25.34 -9.24 4.35
N ARG A 1160 26.39 -8.55 3.89
CA ARG A 1160 27.03 -8.56 2.46
C ARG A 1160 29.83 -9.54 1.79
N ASN A 1161 30.63 -10.53 2.31
CA ASN A 1161 30.94 -11.95 1.98
C ASN A 1161 29.98 -13.13 2.36
N THR A 1162 29.48 -13.36 3.58
CA THR A 1162 28.38 -14.29 4.00
C THR A 1162 27.10 -14.44 3.14
N LEU A 1163 26.86 -13.56 2.18
CA LEU A 1163 25.94 -13.81 1.07
C LEU A 1163 26.69 -14.06 -0.25
N GLU A 1164 27.94 -13.62 -0.37
CA GLU A 1164 28.89 -13.92 -1.46
C GLU A 1164 29.73 -15.22 -1.32
N LYS A 1165 29.48 -16.15 -0.38
CA LYS A 1165 29.83 -17.58 -0.60
C LYS A 1165 28.54 -18.28 -1.08
N LEU A 1166 27.35 -17.88 -0.55
CA LEU A 1166 26.04 -18.25 -1.12
C LEU A 1166 26.02 -17.91 -2.62
N ILE A 1167 26.52 -16.74 -3.01
CA ILE A 1167 26.83 -16.43 -4.41
C ILE A 1167 28.12 -17.12 -4.84
N THR A 1168 28.01 -18.25 -5.55
CA THR A 1168 29.08 -18.82 -6.36
C THR A 1168 29.36 -17.91 -7.57
N ARG A 1169 30.35 -17.04 -7.42
CA ARG A 1169 30.82 -16.11 -8.47
C ARG A 1169 31.37 -16.84 -9.69
N PHE A 1170 31.06 -16.36 -10.89
CA PHE A 1170 31.69 -16.84 -12.14
C PHE A 1170 33.18 -16.46 -12.17
N ASP A 1171 34.02 -17.32 -12.76
CA ASP A 1171 35.48 -17.09 -12.85
C ASP A 1171 35.85 -15.74 -13.49
N ASP A 1172 34.99 -15.22 -14.38
CA ASP A 1172 35.18 -13.98 -15.13
C ASP A 1172 34.27 -12.82 -14.69
N TRP A 1173 33.52 -12.92 -13.58
CA TRP A 1173 32.32 -12.10 -13.30
C TRP A 1173 32.48 -10.57 -13.41
N ARG A 1174 33.67 -10.03 -13.14
CA ARG A 1174 33.96 -8.59 -13.25
C ARG A 1174 34.20 -8.11 -14.69
N LEU A 1175 34.51 -9.04 -15.60
CA LEU A 1175 34.79 -8.81 -17.02
C LEU A 1175 33.59 -9.12 -17.93
N ARG A 1176 32.64 -9.94 -17.45
CA ARG A 1176 31.41 -10.32 -18.17
C ARG A 1176 30.64 -9.12 -18.73
N GLY A 1177 30.36 -9.14 -20.02
CA GLY A 1177 29.58 -8.09 -20.70
C GLY A 1177 28.08 -8.09 -20.37
N ASP A 1178 27.57 -9.14 -19.72
CA ASP A 1178 26.21 -9.22 -19.20
C ASP A 1178 26.11 -8.68 -17.76
N ASN A 1179 24.89 -8.60 -17.23
CA ASN A 1179 24.64 -8.20 -15.84
C ASN A 1179 24.74 -9.37 -14.85
N GLN A 1180 24.90 -10.61 -15.31
CA GLN A 1180 24.93 -11.79 -14.44
C GLN A 1180 26.30 -11.92 -13.78
N VAL A 1181 26.35 -12.06 -12.45
CA VAL A 1181 27.63 -11.99 -11.72
C VAL A 1181 27.85 -13.12 -10.72
N GLY A 1182 26.92 -14.04 -10.54
CA GLY A 1182 27.14 -15.31 -9.84
C GLY A 1182 25.85 -16.12 -9.70
N TRP A 1183 26.00 -17.44 -9.53
CA TRP A 1183 24.90 -18.33 -9.14
C TRP A 1183 24.71 -18.34 -7.64
N VAL A 1184 23.54 -18.75 -7.18
CA VAL A 1184 23.19 -18.75 -5.75
C VAL A 1184 22.98 -20.19 -5.25
N ASP A 1185 23.68 -20.55 -4.16
CA ASP A 1185 23.36 -21.73 -3.35
C ASP A 1185 22.06 -21.46 -2.61
N MET A 1186 20.98 -21.99 -3.18
CA MET A 1186 19.63 -21.63 -2.75
C MET A 1186 19.05 -22.50 -1.65
N ASP A 1187 19.59 -23.70 -1.44
CA ASP A 1187 19.31 -24.40 -0.18
C ASP A 1187 19.98 -23.64 0.96
N ALA A 1188 21.25 -23.23 0.79
CA ALA A 1188 21.96 -22.45 1.80
C ALA A 1188 21.37 -21.05 2.01
N TYR A 1189 20.85 -20.40 0.97
CA TYR A 1189 20.25 -19.08 1.10
C TYR A 1189 18.80 -19.12 1.63
N ASP A 1190 17.99 -20.11 1.25
CA ASP A 1190 16.70 -20.36 1.90
C ASP A 1190 16.91 -20.58 3.40
N THR A 1191 17.92 -21.38 3.75
CA THR A 1191 18.39 -21.42 5.13
C THR A 1191 18.91 -20.05 5.64
N TRP A 1192 19.54 -19.19 4.83
CA TRP A 1192 19.95 -17.83 5.23
C TRP A 1192 18.80 -16.92 5.64
N LEU A 1193 17.73 -16.87 4.85
CA LEU A 1193 16.45 -16.27 5.27
C LEU A 1193 16.06 -16.79 6.65
N GLN A 1194 16.06 -18.12 6.77
CA GLN A 1194 15.62 -18.87 7.92
C GLN A 1194 16.44 -18.62 9.23
N ASN A 1195 17.57 -17.88 9.22
CA ASN A 1195 18.11 -17.25 10.46
C ASN A 1195 18.25 -15.73 10.50
N HIS A 1196 18.22 -15.01 9.39
CA HIS A 1196 18.51 -13.57 9.44
C HIS A 1196 17.24 -12.74 9.49
N LEU A 1197 16.13 -13.33 9.04
CA LEU A 1197 14.76 -12.83 9.24
C LEU A 1197 13.86 -13.93 9.84
N GLY A 1198 14.23 -15.18 9.57
CA GLY A 1198 13.45 -16.38 9.81
C GLY A 1198 12.10 -16.39 9.09
N TRP A 1199 11.93 -15.60 8.04
CA TRP A 1199 10.78 -15.83 7.19
C TRP A 1199 11.00 -17.18 6.50
N GLU A 1200 10.20 -18.19 6.88
CA GLU A 1200 10.21 -19.54 6.32
C GLU A 1200 9.41 -19.55 5.01
N ARG A 1201 9.84 -20.40 4.09
CA ARG A 1201 9.50 -20.42 2.66
C ARG A 1201 8.41 -21.43 2.31
#